data_AF-A0A7Z9TEH8-F1
#
_entry.id   AF-A0A7Z9TEH8-F1
#
_cell.length_a   1.000
_cell.length_b   1.000
_cell.length_c   1.000
_cell.angle_alpha   90.00
_cell.angle_beta   90.00
_cell.angle_gamma   90.00
#
_symmetry.space_group_name_H-M   'P 1'
#
loop_
_entity.id
_entity.type
_entity.pdbx_description
1 polymer ?
#
loop_
_entity_poly.entity_id
_entity_poly.type
_entity_poly.pdbx_seq_one_letter_code
_entity_poly.pdbx_strand_id
1 'polypeptide(L)'
;MFGMWGDPHIGGPSNWQDDLSFFDRDINMVYCWDEDGISDVSGRPPGYFGYKFLESPGDPYDGIDNDGDGMVDESRSDGIDNDGDWDPEKHDVGVDGLPNTGDEGEGDGIPTAGDQYDIREPGEPNYEWTDLDEADMVGLTGFSSPVFGGNNTISNDQYVFENFLTPGVFDSANANSAGDYIFIYSSGPIDLPAGEARRFSIALLVGQNYEDLTLNAVTAQSIYERNYQFAKPPAKPHVTVAPGNEKVTLYWDDIAESSVDPISEKEDFEGYVIYRSTDPQFLDQQTITDAYGSHFLFTPLEMAGGAPAKFDLVNDYSGLSSIPYTGHGIPYNLGSNTGIQHSFVDSNNVINGQVYYYAVASYDHGDDSLQIAPAECAKQITLNPESNEIFLDVNTVQIIPRAPAAGYSAGSLTSAGIFHAEGIATGEVSIEIIDPMQIENSDTFRVTFKESPTRYSVEDRKPVEDILIANIDKFIGLTYENIVEESFLLTSMDGSVVYADSVDYELDAEYGRVRAIPDASGGSLEDDAAYRATYTHFSVKDSERLDNEESNPVFDGMKIYVKDQSLEIDDTKTRWNTYSPTNYSGVVGVYSQGGNAYPADYEVRFSSSIVDTGSFAGILTPFEIYKTTMGMIPEKQRFAIIKKPPNESNDTWDTHDEIVLFEGEGFGSPTWMIKFLMPSEGTAIPPGDGDIYYVATTRPFYVEDVFTFVTTASRIDEELGRSDLDRISVVPNPYVVMNVLEQLDRQNPRDRGPRRVYFNHLPSECTIRIYTMSGELVNMLTHQSTIDDGKEYWDLTTNDNFPISYGVYLFHVDAGELGEKIGRFAVIK
;
A
#
# COMPACT_ATOMS: atom_id res chain seq x y z
N MET A 1 -17.90 26.23 -39.91
CA MET A 1 -16.69 25.46 -40.27
C MET A 1 -15.68 25.62 -39.16
N PHE A 2 -15.29 24.50 -38.56
CA PHE A 2 -14.23 24.39 -37.59
C PHE A 2 -13.21 23.36 -38.09
N GLY A 3 -11.96 23.41 -37.65
CA GLY A 3 -10.96 22.41 -38.01
C GLY A 3 -9.63 22.63 -37.29
N MET A 4 -8.78 21.61 -37.32
CA MET A 4 -7.47 21.65 -36.68
C MET A 4 -6.36 21.36 -37.69
N TRP A 5 -5.22 22.01 -37.50
CA TRP A 5 -3.98 21.81 -38.24
C TRP A 5 -2.99 21.06 -37.35
N GLY A 6 -2.46 19.94 -37.83
CA GLY A 6 -1.49 19.12 -37.10
C GLY A 6 -0.30 18.74 -37.97
N ASP A 7 0.86 18.61 -37.33
CA ASP A 7 2.12 18.18 -37.94
C ASP A 7 2.78 17.15 -37.00
N PRO A 8 2.48 15.85 -37.18
CA PRO A 8 2.72 14.84 -36.15
C PRO A 8 4.15 14.28 -36.11
N HIS A 9 4.88 14.26 -37.24
CA HIS A 9 6.25 13.71 -37.35
C HIS A 9 6.44 12.37 -36.61
N ILE A 10 5.78 11.32 -37.10
CA ILE A 10 5.89 9.99 -36.49
C ILE A 10 7.34 9.50 -36.67
N GLY A 11 7.85 8.74 -35.69
CA GLY A 11 9.27 8.36 -35.67
C GLY A 11 10.24 9.46 -35.18
N GLY A 12 9.84 10.74 -35.18
CA GLY A 12 10.59 11.84 -34.57
C GLY A 12 11.05 12.93 -35.55
N PRO A 13 11.68 14.01 -35.04
CA PRO A 13 11.97 15.22 -35.83
C PRO A 13 12.96 15.00 -36.98
N SER A 14 13.65 13.86 -37.04
CA SER A 14 14.56 13.51 -38.14
C SER A 14 14.04 12.38 -39.04
N ASN A 15 12.85 11.83 -38.77
CA ASN A 15 12.27 10.66 -39.45
C ASN A 15 10.82 10.93 -39.92
N TRP A 16 10.56 12.12 -40.43
CA TRP A 16 9.23 12.55 -40.91
C TRP A 16 8.93 12.19 -42.37
N GLN A 17 9.86 11.53 -43.07
CA GLN A 17 9.83 11.40 -44.54
C GLN A 17 8.93 10.27 -45.03
N ASP A 18 8.47 9.46 -44.09
CA ASP A 18 7.84 8.16 -44.24
C ASP A 18 6.49 8.09 -43.51
N ASP A 19 5.95 9.25 -43.10
CA ASP A 19 4.64 9.32 -42.47
C ASP A 19 3.52 9.02 -43.48
N LEU A 20 2.58 8.20 -43.03
CA LEU A 20 1.33 7.88 -43.72
C LEU A 20 0.15 8.40 -42.90
N SER A 21 -0.97 8.65 -43.58
CA SER A 21 -2.17 9.14 -42.90
C SER A 21 -3.47 8.65 -43.51
N PHE A 22 -4.49 8.54 -42.65
CA PHE A 22 -5.82 8.13 -43.03
C PHE A 22 -6.89 8.73 -42.10
N PHE A 23 -8.15 8.53 -42.47
CA PHE A 23 -9.30 8.94 -41.68
C PHE A 23 -10.34 7.83 -41.64
N ASP A 24 -11.03 7.72 -40.52
CA ASP A 24 -12.17 6.85 -40.31
C ASP A 24 -13.36 7.73 -39.89
N ARG A 25 -14.41 7.70 -40.72
CA ARG A 25 -15.60 8.53 -40.51
C ARG A 25 -16.53 7.90 -39.48
N ASP A 26 -16.53 6.58 -39.36
CA ASP A 26 -17.48 5.88 -38.50
C ASP A 26 -17.12 6.09 -37.02
N ILE A 27 -15.85 6.36 -36.73
CA ILE A 27 -15.37 6.69 -35.38
C ILE A 27 -14.87 8.14 -35.24
N ASN A 28 -15.13 9.01 -36.24
CA ASN A 28 -14.72 10.42 -36.26
C ASN A 28 -13.23 10.65 -35.95
N MET A 29 -12.34 9.83 -36.51
CA MET A 29 -10.91 9.84 -36.19
C MET A 29 -10.04 10.02 -37.43
N VAL A 30 -9.00 10.84 -37.33
CA VAL A 30 -7.89 10.90 -38.28
C VAL A 30 -6.65 10.34 -37.61
N TYR A 31 -5.80 9.62 -38.34
CA TYR A 31 -4.64 8.98 -37.74
C TYR A 31 -3.47 8.83 -38.71
N CYS A 32 -2.30 8.55 -38.14
CA CYS A 32 -1.04 8.40 -38.84
C CYS A 32 -0.14 7.36 -38.20
N TRP A 33 0.81 6.90 -39.01
CA TRP A 33 1.83 5.93 -38.64
C TRP A 33 3.03 6.08 -39.57
N ASP A 34 4.14 5.51 -39.14
CA ASP A 34 5.38 5.48 -39.91
C ASP A 34 5.44 4.24 -40.82
N GLU A 35 5.86 4.40 -42.08
CA GLU A 35 5.83 3.32 -43.09
C GLU A 35 6.85 2.19 -42.79
N ASP A 36 8.04 2.53 -42.29
CA ASP A 36 9.15 1.57 -42.15
C ASP A 36 9.36 1.05 -40.71
N GLY A 37 8.65 1.62 -39.74
CA GLY A 37 8.67 1.28 -38.33
C GLY A 37 9.95 1.72 -37.62
N ILE A 38 10.65 2.72 -38.13
CA ILE A 38 11.89 3.25 -37.56
C ILE A 38 11.59 4.54 -36.78
N SER A 39 12.39 4.80 -35.76
CA SER A 39 12.34 6.08 -35.07
C SER A 39 13.74 6.62 -34.81
N ASP A 40 13.82 7.91 -34.49
CA ASP A 40 15.02 8.58 -34.01
C ASP A 40 15.57 7.91 -32.73
N VAL A 41 14.72 7.18 -31.99
CA VAL A 41 15.09 6.41 -30.81
C VAL A 41 15.35 4.95 -31.17
N SER A 42 16.63 4.65 -31.40
CA SER A 42 17.12 3.31 -31.75
C SER A 42 16.49 2.20 -30.89
N GLY A 43 15.78 1.26 -31.54
CA GLY A 43 15.21 0.07 -30.91
C GLY A 43 13.81 0.27 -30.33
N ARG A 44 13.21 1.45 -30.47
CA ARG A 44 11.80 1.71 -30.16
C ARG A 44 11.01 1.91 -31.46
N PRO A 45 10.12 0.98 -31.85
CA PRO A 45 9.25 1.21 -32.99
C PRO A 45 8.26 2.34 -32.67
N PRO A 46 7.98 3.25 -33.62
CA PRO A 46 6.91 4.22 -33.46
C PRO A 46 5.54 3.51 -33.45
N GLY A 47 4.59 4.10 -32.73
CA GLY A 47 3.19 3.67 -32.73
C GLY A 47 2.35 4.44 -33.75
N TYR A 48 1.04 4.25 -33.63
CA TYR A 48 0.02 5.03 -34.31
C TYR A 48 -0.40 6.22 -33.45
N PHE A 49 -0.69 7.35 -34.09
CA PHE A 49 -1.19 8.56 -33.43
C PHE A 49 -2.45 9.04 -34.13
N GLY A 50 -3.48 9.37 -33.35
CA GLY A 50 -4.79 9.75 -33.84
C GLY A 50 -5.39 10.96 -33.12
N TYR A 51 -6.23 11.68 -33.86
CA TYR A 51 -7.12 12.71 -33.34
C TYR A 51 -8.56 12.27 -33.60
N LYS A 52 -9.34 12.16 -32.52
CA LYS A 52 -10.76 11.80 -32.59
C LYS A 52 -11.62 12.94 -32.05
N PHE A 53 -12.71 13.26 -32.73
CA PHE A 53 -13.78 14.00 -32.09
C PHE A 53 -14.51 13.05 -31.13
N LEU A 54 -14.45 13.36 -29.83
CA LEU A 54 -15.38 12.83 -28.84
C LEU A 54 -16.70 13.59 -28.94
N GLU A 55 -16.58 14.89 -29.20
CA GLU A 55 -17.68 15.79 -29.49
C GLU A 55 -17.29 16.69 -30.64
N SER A 56 -18.16 16.79 -31.64
CA SER A 56 -18.04 17.79 -32.70
C SER A 56 -19.09 18.89 -32.49
N PRO A 57 -18.92 20.07 -33.09
CA PRO A 57 -19.94 21.10 -33.00
C PRO A 57 -21.29 20.60 -33.52
N GLY A 58 -22.34 20.68 -32.70
CA GLY A 58 -23.67 20.22 -33.11
C GLY A 58 -24.45 21.21 -33.99
N ASP A 59 -25.42 20.71 -34.76
CA ASP A 59 -26.30 21.51 -35.63
C ASP A 59 -27.79 21.18 -35.45
N PRO A 60 -28.44 21.70 -34.38
CA PRO A 60 -29.81 21.34 -33.99
C PRO A 60 -30.92 21.96 -34.87
N TYR A 61 -30.62 22.33 -36.11
CA TYR A 61 -31.52 23.11 -36.97
C TYR A 61 -31.69 22.56 -38.38
N ASP A 62 -31.01 21.47 -38.72
CA ASP A 62 -30.93 20.98 -40.09
C ASP A 62 -31.97 19.88 -40.42
N GLY A 63 -32.62 19.31 -39.39
CA GLY A 63 -33.62 18.26 -39.50
C GLY A 63 -33.05 16.88 -39.80
N ILE A 64 -31.78 16.63 -39.50
CA ILE A 64 -31.04 15.42 -39.86
C ILE A 64 -30.28 14.92 -38.63
N ASP A 65 -30.54 13.67 -38.23
CA ASP A 65 -29.66 12.89 -37.33
C ASP A 65 -28.24 12.79 -37.95
N ASN A 66 -27.31 13.64 -37.50
CA ASN A 66 -26.01 13.79 -38.17
C ASN A 66 -24.98 12.74 -37.74
N ASP A 67 -25.05 12.25 -36.50
CA ASP A 67 -24.14 11.25 -35.92
C ASP A 67 -24.72 9.83 -35.86
N GLY A 68 -26.01 9.66 -36.11
CA GLY A 68 -26.67 8.37 -36.24
C GLY A 68 -27.06 7.73 -34.91
N ASP A 69 -27.17 8.51 -33.83
CA ASP A 69 -27.57 8.05 -32.50
C ASP A 69 -29.09 7.75 -32.40
N GLY A 70 -29.86 8.20 -33.40
CA GLY A 70 -31.30 8.00 -33.53
C GLY A 70 -32.15 9.13 -32.98
N MET A 71 -31.51 10.18 -32.47
CA MET A 71 -32.10 11.45 -32.09
C MET A 71 -31.93 12.45 -33.27
N VAL A 72 -32.76 13.49 -33.35
CA VAL A 72 -32.71 14.51 -34.41
C VAL A 72 -32.85 15.91 -33.80
N ASP A 73 -31.95 16.82 -34.18
CA ASP A 73 -31.95 18.22 -33.80
C ASP A 73 -31.75 18.48 -32.27
N GLU A 74 -30.96 17.63 -31.58
CA GLU A 74 -30.69 17.70 -30.14
C GLU A 74 -29.87 18.91 -29.73
N SER A 75 -30.26 19.54 -28.63
CA SER A 75 -29.59 20.70 -28.08
C SER A 75 -29.61 20.69 -26.56
N ARG A 76 -28.42 20.72 -25.96
CA ARG A 76 -28.12 20.98 -24.54
C ARG A 76 -28.50 22.37 -24.01
N SER A 77 -29.48 23.01 -24.63
CA SER A 77 -29.91 24.37 -24.29
C SER A 77 -31.41 24.62 -24.54
N ASP A 78 -32.19 23.57 -24.79
CA ASP A 78 -33.59 23.68 -25.19
C ASP A 78 -34.61 23.40 -24.07
N GLY A 79 -34.13 23.01 -22.88
CA GLY A 79 -34.91 22.73 -21.68
C GLY A 79 -35.48 21.31 -21.64
N ILE A 80 -34.98 20.38 -22.45
CA ILE A 80 -35.49 19.02 -22.61
C ILE A 80 -34.36 18.06 -22.22
N ASP A 81 -34.75 16.89 -21.70
CA ASP A 81 -33.87 15.73 -21.53
C ASP A 81 -34.13 14.83 -22.75
N ASN A 82 -33.30 14.96 -23.77
CA ASN A 82 -33.60 14.43 -25.11
C ASN A 82 -33.45 12.90 -25.18
N ASP A 83 -32.51 12.33 -24.44
CA ASP A 83 -32.24 10.89 -24.43
C ASP A 83 -32.98 10.14 -23.30
N GLY A 84 -33.49 10.86 -22.31
CA GLY A 84 -34.32 10.35 -21.23
C GLY A 84 -33.53 9.65 -20.13
N ASP A 85 -32.25 9.97 -19.96
CA ASP A 85 -31.34 9.31 -19.04
C ASP A 85 -31.24 9.98 -17.65
N TRP A 86 -31.91 11.13 -17.46
CA TRP A 86 -32.06 11.79 -16.17
C TRP A 86 -32.96 10.98 -15.22
N ASP A 87 -32.40 10.50 -14.10
CA ASP A 87 -33.11 9.71 -13.09
C ASP A 87 -33.41 10.55 -11.83
N PRO A 88 -34.69 10.82 -11.50
CA PRO A 88 -35.06 11.61 -10.32
C PRO A 88 -34.65 10.98 -8.99
N GLU A 89 -34.37 9.67 -8.91
CA GLU A 89 -33.87 9.07 -7.66
C GLU A 89 -32.37 9.31 -7.44
N LYS A 90 -31.62 9.71 -8.48
CA LYS A 90 -30.16 9.82 -8.44
C LYS A 90 -29.62 11.21 -8.77
N HIS A 91 -30.24 11.89 -9.72
CA HIS A 91 -29.73 13.11 -10.33
C HIS A 91 -30.44 14.38 -9.82
N ASP A 92 -31.49 14.24 -9.01
CA ASP A 92 -32.21 15.32 -8.33
C ASP A 92 -31.41 15.87 -7.13
N VAL A 93 -30.25 16.45 -7.43
CA VAL A 93 -29.24 16.92 -6.46
C VAL A 93 -29.12 18.45 -6.40
N GLY A 94 -29.93 19.17 -7.15
CA GLY A 94 -29.90 20.63 -7.19
C GLY A 94 -28.88 21.22 -8.16
N VAL A 95 -28.97 22.54 -8.36
CA VAL A 95 -28.23 23.31 -9.36
C VAL A 95 -26.72 23.31 -9.13
N ASP A 96 -26.25 23.11 -7.90
CA ASP A 96 -24.82 22.99 -7.58
C ASP A 96 -24.24 21.60 -7.92
N GLY A 97 -25.09 20.64 -8.28
CA GLY A 97 -24.71 19.29 -8.68
C GLY A 97 -24.26 18.41 -7.50
N LEU A 98 -24.47 18.83 -6.25
CA LEU A 98 -24.00 18.14 -5.06
C LEU A 98 -25.16 17.75 -4.13
N PRO A 99 -25.24 16.48 -3.70
CA PRO A 99 -26.33 16.05 -2.83
C PRO A 99 -26.18 16.62 -1.40
N ASN A 100 -27.32 16.90 -0.77
CA ASN A 100 -27.49 17.36 0.61
C ASN A 100 -26.97 18.78 0.91
N THR A 101 -26.96 19.67 -0.08
CA THR A 101 -26.54 21.08 0.09
C THR A 101 -27.74 22.00 0.41
N GLY A 102 -28.96 21.58 0.06
CA GLY A 102 -30.21 22.31 0.29
C GLY A 102 -30.41 23.49 -0.65
N ASP A 103 -29.85 23.41 -1.86
CA ASP A 103 -29.85 24.45 -2.88
C ASP A 103 -31.12 24.40 -3.79
N GLU A 104 -31.12 25.17 -4.87
CA GLU A 104 -32.28 25.28 -5.77
C GLU A 104 -32.33 24.07 -6.72
N GLY A 105 -33.49 23.40 -6.79
CA GLY A 105 -33.69 22.20 -7.62
C GLY A 105 -33.70 20.90 -6.82
N GLU A 106 -32.98 20.83 -5.69
CA GLU A 106 -32.78 19.58 -4.95
C GLU A 106 -34.08 18.96 -4.38
N GLY A 107 -34.32 17.70 -4.72
CA GLY A 107 -35.38 16.85 -4.17
C GLY A 107 -36.79 17.23 -4.64
N ASP A 108 -36.91 17.95 -5.76
CA ASP A 108 -38.18 18.43 -6.29
C ASP A 108 -38.77 17.55 -7.41
N GLY A 109 -37.97 16.59 -7.90
CA GLY A 109 -38.31 15.62 -8.93
C GLY A 109 -38.36 16.20 -10.35
N ILE A 110 -37.74 17.35 -10.59
CA ILE A 110 -37.67 18.04 -11.88
C ILE A 110 -36.20 18.37 -12.21
N PRO A 111 -35.72 18.06 -13.42
CA PRO A 111 -34.36 18.40 -13.81
C PRO A 111 -34.11 19.90 -13.78
N THR A 112 -32.99 20.31 -13.19
CA THR A 112 -32.59 21.72 -13.00
C THR A 112 -31.32 22.06 -13.76
N ALA A 113 -31.44 22.97 -14.73
CA ALA A 113 -30.32 23.44 -15.56
C ALA A 113 -29.45 24.47 -14.80
N GLY A 114 -28.13 24.39 -15.00
CA GLY A 114 -27.17 25.32 -14.40
C GLY A 114 -26.73 26.48 -15.29
N ASP A 115 -25.77 27.26 -14.79
CA ASP A 115 -25.06 28.29 -15.53
C ASP A 115 -23.75 27.73 -16.11
N GLN A 116 -23.70 27.61 -17.44
CA GLN A 116 -22.50 27.15 -18.17
C GLN A 116 -21.23 27.99 -17.91
N TYR A 117 -21.34 29.18 -17.31
CA TYR A 117 -20.22 30.06 -16.99
C TYR A 117 -19.90 30.13 -15.48
N ASP A 118 -20.68 29.47 -14.61
CA ASP A 118 -20.42 29.38 -13.18
C ASP A 118 -20.24 27.92 -12.73
N ILE A 119 -19.01 27.58 -12.37
CA ILE A 119 -18.65 26.25 -11.87
C ILE A 119 -19.32 25.86 -10.55
N ARG A 120 -19.94 26.81 -9.84
CA ARG A 120 -20.64 26.56 -8.57
C ARG A 120 -22.10 26.15 -8.76
N GLU A 121 -22.66 26.42 -9.91
CA GLU A 121 -24.04 26.12 -10.26
C GLU A 121 -24.06 25.41 -11.63
N PRO A 122 -23.32 24.28 -11.79
CA PRO A 122 -23.17 23.62 -13.08
C PRO A 122 -24.48 23.02 -13.63
N GLY A 123 -25.47 22.79 -12.77
CA GLY A 123 -26.71 22.07 -13.07
C GLY A 123 -26.66 20.64 -12.57
N GLU A 124 -27.81 19.97 -12.61
CA GLU A 124 -27.93 18.57 -12.21
C GLU A 124 -27.24 17.62 -13.21
N PRO A 125 -26.73 16.45 -12.79
CA PRO A 125 -26.13 15.47 -13.69
C PRO A 125 -27.08 15.02 -14.79
N ASN A 126 -26.54 14.68 -15.98
CA ASN A 126 -27.33 14.13 -17.09
C ASN A 126 -28.50 15.04 -17.49
N TYR A 127 -28.26 16.35 -17.54
CA TYR A 127 -29.24 17.31 -18.03
C TYR A 127 -28.55 18.53 -18.64
N GLU A 128 -28.87 18.85 -19.90
CA GLU A 128 -28.38 20.05 -20.57
C GLU A 128 -26.84 20.13 -20.62
N TRP A 129 -26.22 21.11 -19.96
CA TRP A 129 -24.79 21.36 -20.07
C TRP A 129 -23.91 20.33 -19.34
N THR A 130 -24.51 19.52 -18.48
CA THR A 130 -23.88 18.42 -17.73
C THR A 130 -24.04 17.08 -18.43
N ASP A 131 -24.99 16.98 -19.37
CA ASP A 131 -25.14 15.88 -20.30
C ASP A 131 -24.21 16.12 -21.49
N LEU A 132 -23.30 15.18 -21.77
CA LEU A 132 -22.30 15.33 -22.82
C LEU A 132 -22.69 14.63 -24.12
N ASP A 133 -23.73 13.81 -24.15
CA ASP A 133 -24.20 13.09 -25.33
C ASP A 133 -25.52 13.64 -25.90
N GLU A 134 -26.10 14.66 -25.28
CA GLU A 134 -27.34 15.32 -25.72
C GLU A 134 -27.17 16.38 -26.83
N ALA A 135 -26.29 16.18 -27.82
CA ALA A 135 -26.13 17.15 -28.91
C ALA A 135 -25.97 16.48 -30.27
N ASP A 136 -26.74 16.93 -31.27
CA ASP A 136 -26.73 16.40 -32.64
C ASP A 136 -25.41 16.74 -33.36
N MET A 137 -24.45 15.81 -33.36
CA MET A 137 -23.07 16.09 -33.75
C MET A 137 -22.86 15.95 -35.26
N VAL A 138 -22.39 17.01 -35.93
CA VAL A 138 -22.12 16.97 -37.39
C VAL A 138 -20.94 16.05 -37.80
N GLY A 139 -20.10 15.67 -36.85
CA GLY A 139 -18.95 14.80 -37.00
C GLY A 139 -17.82 15.37 -37.86
N LEU A 140 -16.98 14.47 -38.37
CA LEU A 140 -15.91 14.78 -39.31
C LEU A 140 -16.47 14.97 -40.73
N THR A 141 -16.51 16.22 -41.20
CA THR A 141 -17.08 16.56 -42.51
C THR A 141 -16.03 16.74 -43.61
N GLY A 142 -14.74 16.80 -43.28
CA GLY A 142 -13.66 16.83 -44.28
C GLY A 142 -12.27 16.51 -43.71
N PHE A 143 -11.39 15.99 -44.56
CA PHE A 143 -9.99 15.69 -44.25
C PHE A 143 -9.09 16.01 -45.44
N SER A 144 -8.02 16.77 -45.19
CA SER A 144 -6.99 17.10 -46.17
C SER A 144 -5.61 16.82 -45.57
N SER A 145 -4.75 16.18 -46.34
CA SER A 145 -3.37 15.86 -45.91
C SER A 145 -2.34 16.31 -46.95
N PRO A 146 -2.16 17.62 -47.18
CA PRO A 146 -1.20 18.09 -48.18
C PRO A 146 0.24 17.91 -47.68
N VAL A 147 1.18 17.72 -48.61
CA VAL A 147 2.62 17.72 -48.29
C VAL A 147 3.01 19.06 -47.64
N PHE A 148 3.76 19.02 -46.54
CA PHE A 148 4.20 20.22 -45.85
C PHE A 148 5.07 21.11 -46.77
N GLY A 149 4.73 22.39 -46.86
CA GLY A 149 5.54 23.38 -47.56
C GLY A 149 4.75 24.40 -48.39
N GLY A 150 5.36 25.56 -48.60
CA GLY A 150 4.76 26.65 -49.37
C GLY A 150 3.73 27.44 -48.56
N ASN A 151 2.47 27.44 -48.99
CA ASN A 151 1.41 28.32 -48.46
C ASN A 151 0.55 27.68 -47.36
N ASN A 152 0.81 26.41 -46.99
CA ASN A 152 -0.01 25.63 -46.05
C ASN A 152 0.45 25.70 -44.58
N THR A 153 1.30 26.69 -44.26
CA THR A 153 1.71 26.98 -42.86
C THR A 153 0.58 27.64 -42.08
N ILE A 154 0.54 27.46 -40.75
CA ILE A 154 -0.42 28.13 -39.84
C ILE A 154 -0.45 29.66 -40.04
N SER A 155 0.68 30.29 -40.39
CA SER A 155 0.75 31.74 -40.61
C SER A 155 -0.09 32.26 -41.78
N ASN A 156 -0.61 31.37 -42.64
CA ASN A 156 -1.44 31.69 -43.79
C ASN A 156 -2.82 31.03 -43.63
N ASP A 157 -3.47 31.33 -42.52
CA ASP A 157 -4.76 30.79 -42.08
C ASP A 157 -5.86 30.88 -43.14
N GLN A 158 -6.00 32.01 -43.85
CA GLN A 158 -7.00 32.19 -44.90
C GLN A 158 -6.81 31.17 -46.04
N TYR A 159 -5.58 30.89 -46.44
CA TYR A 159 -5.30 29.91 -47.49
C TYR A 159 -5.66 28.50 -47.02
N VAL A 160 -5.34 28.18 -45.76
CA VAL A 160 -5.68 26.88 -45.16
C VAL A 160 -7.20 26.71 -45.09
N PHE A 161 -7.92 27.72 -44.61
CA PHE A 161 -9.38 27.75 -44.54
C PHE A 161 -10.04 27.56 -45.91
N GLU A 162 -9.62 28.32 -46.93
CA GLU A 162 -10.25 28.28 -48.25
C GLU A 162 -9.95 27.02 -49.07
N ASN A 163 -8.80 26.36 -48.85
CA ASN A 163 -8.34 25.28 -49.72
C ASN A 163 -8.40 23.90 -49.07
N PHE A 164 -8.41 23.80 -47.73
CA PHE A 164 -8.32 22.52 -47.03
C PHE A 164 -9.49 22.23 -46.08
N LEU A 165 -10.26 23.25 -45.66
CA LEU A 165 -11.48 23.06 -44.83
C LEU A 165 -12.74 23.03 -45.72
N THR A 166 -12.78 22.11 -46.68
CA THR A 166 -13.92 21.93 -47.60
C THR A 166 -14.76 20.71 -47.20
N PRO A 167 -16.03 20.88 -46.79
CA PRO A 167 -16.94 19.78 -46.48
C PRO A 167 -17.12 18.81 -47.66
N GLY A 168 -17.16 17.52 -47.34
CA GLY A 168 -17.29 16.43 -48.32
C GLY A 168 -16.02 16.07 -49.07
N VAL A 169 -14.89 16.75 -48.80
CA VAL A 169 -13.59 16.43 -49.39
C VAL A 169 -12.78 15.63 -48.37
N PHE A 170 -12.33 14.45 -48.81
CA PHE A 170 -11.51 13.55 -48.01
C PHE A 170 -10.33 13.04 -48.82
N ASP A 171 -9.12 13.43 -48.44
CA ASP A 171 -7.90 12.94 -49.05
C ASP A 171 -7.62 11.50 -48.59
N SER A 172 -7.31 10.63 -49.54
CA SER A 172 -6.96 9.22 -49.30
C SER A 172 -5.67 8.82 -50.02
N ALA A 173 -5.03 9.75 -50.74
CA ALA A 173 -3.83 9.45 -51.52
C ALA A 173 -2.63 9.08 -50.64
N ASN A 174 -2.58 9.61 -49.42
CA ASN A 174 -1.44 9.47 -48.51
C ASN A 174 -1.51 8.23 -47.62
N ALA A 175 -2.52 7.37 -47.83
CA ALA A 175 -2.55 6.03 -47.25
C ALA A 175 -1.55 5.08 -47.94
N ASN A 176 -1.09 5.44 -49.13
CA ASN A 176 -0.23 4.60 -49.99
C ASN A 176 0.99 5.35 -50.54
N SER A 177 1.26 6.56 -50.03
CA SER A 177 2.37 7.40 -50.46
C SER A 177 2.92 8.08 -49.22
N ALA A 178 4.13 7.70 -48.81
CA ALA A 178 4.79 8.22 -47.62
C ALA A 178 5.44 9.59 -47.90
N GLY A 179 5.52 10.44 -46.87
CA GLY A 179 6.04 11.80 -47.00
C GLY A 179 5.77 12.68 -45.78
N ASP A 180 6.24 13.92 -45.86
CA ASP A 180 5.98 14.96 -44.87
C ASP A 180 4.57 15.53 -45.04
N TYR A 181 3.60 15.08 -44.25
CA TYR A 181 2.21 15.45 -44.40
C TYR A 181 1.66 16.17 -43.19
N ILE A 182 1.01 17.31 -43.44
CA ILE A 182 0.21 17.99 -42.42
C ILE A 182 -1.22 17.47 -42.43
N PHE A 183 -1.87 17.39 -41.28
CA PHE A 183 -3.26 16.98 -41.18
C PHE A 183 -4.17 18.16 -40.93
N ILE A 184 -5.18 18.25 -41.78
CA ILE A 184 -6.21 19.25 -41.65
C ILE A 184 -7.54 18.51 -41.67
N TYR A 185 -8.15 18.39 -40.52
CA TYR A 185 -9.49 17.83 -40.39
C TYR A 185 -10.49 18.93 -40.04
N SER A 186 -11.71 18.79 -40.53
CA SER A 186 -12.73 19.83 -40.43
C SER A 186 -14.11 19.27 -40.14
N SER A 187 -14.90 20.09 -39.46
CA SER A 187 -16.29 19.83 -39.09
C SER A 187 -17.18 21.02 -39.49
N GLY A 188 -18.39 20.73 -39.95
CA GLY A 188 -19.37 21.68 -40.47
C GLY A 188 -19.62 21.64 -41.99
N PRO A 189 -20.38 22.60 -42.55
CA PRO A 189 -20.81 23.85 -41.92
C PRO A 189 -21.81 23.59 -40.80
N ILE A 190 -21.86 24.51 -39.84
CA ILE A 190 -22.83 24.49 -38.74
C ILE A 190 -23.50 25.86 -38.69
N ASP A 191 -24.76 25.90 -38.29
CA ASP A 191 -25.42 27.16 -37.96
C ASP A 191 -25.06 27.59 -36.52
N LEU A 192 -24.45 28.78 -36.39
CA LEU A 192 -24.09 29.38 -35.10
C LEU A 192 -24.75 30.77 -34.96
N PRO A 193 -26.00 30.83 -34.46
CA PRO A 193 -26.70 32.08 -34.21
C PRO A 193 -25.95 33.01 -33.23
N ALA A 194 -26.23 34.31 -33.34
CA ALA A 194 -25.58 35.30 -32.49
C ALA A 194 -26.02 35.15 -31.02
N GLY A 195 -25.07 34.84 -30.14
CA GLY A 195 -25.30 34.68 -28.69
C GLY A 195 -25.24 33.22 -28.22
N GLU A 196 -25.15 32.26 -29.14
CA GLU A 196 -24.99 30.85 -28.82
C GLU A 196 -23.52 30.41 -28.86
N ALA A 197 -23.24 29.29 -28.20
CA ALA A 197 -21.97 28.60 -28.24
C ALA A 197 -22.17 27.16 -28.77
N ARG A 198 -21.11 26.59 -29.33
CA ARG A 198 -21.02 25.17 -29.67
C ARG A 198 -19.74 24.63 -29.06
N ARG A 199 -19.83 23.47 -28.42
CA ARG A 199 -18.69 22.78 -27.83
C ARG A 199 -18.11 21.79 -28.84
N PHE A 200 -16.87 21.44 -28.62
CA PHE A 200 -16.21 20.34 -29.29
C PHE A 200 -15.16 19.80 -28.34
N SER A 201 -14.98 18.49 -28.36
CA SER A 201 -14.08 17.76 -27.49
C SER A 201 -13.26 16.82 -28.35
N ILE A 202 -11.94 16.85 -28.18
CA ILE A 202 -10.99 16.10 -29.00
C ILE A 202 -10.17 15.19 -28.09
N ALA A 203 -10.06 13.91 -28.47
CA ALA A 203 -9.11 12.98 -27.89
C ALA A 203 -7.84 12.90 -28.75
N LEU A 204 -6.70 13.02 -28.07
CA LEU A 204 -5.39 12.65 -28.59
C LEU A 204 -5.15 11.19 -28.23
N LEU A 205 -5.00 10.35 -29.23
CA LEU A 205 -4.93 8.90 -29.06
C LEU A 205 -3.58 8.39 -29.56
N VAL A 206 -3.00 7.47 -28.81
CA VAL A 206 -1.81 6.73 -29.20
C VAL A 206 -2.14 5.24 -29.13
N GLY A 207 -1.56 4.45 -30.03
CA GLY A 207 -1.70 2.99 -30.01
C GLY A 207 -0.44 2.32 -30.54
N GLN A 208 -0.14 1.10 -30.08
CA GLN A 208 1.01 0.34 -30.59
C GLN A 208 0.82 -0.10 -32.04
N ASN A 209 -0.44 -0.34 -32.41
CA ASN A 209 -0.88 -0.71 -33.75
C ASN A 209 -2.28 -0.10 -34.00
N TYR A 210 -2.84 -0.37 -35.18
CA TYR A 210 -4.15 0.15 -35.57
C TYR A 210 -5.26 -0.33 -34.63
N GLU A 211 -5.27 -1.63 -34.29
CA GLU A 211 -6.27 -2.23 -33.42
C GLU A 211 -6.25 -1.57 -32.03
N ASP A 212 -5.08 -1.39 -31.42
CA ASP A 212 -4.91 -0.70 -30.13
C ASP A 212 -5.37 0.76 -30.19
N LEU A 213 -5.04 1.48 -31.27
CA LEU A 213 -5.51 2.86 -31.47
C LEU A 213 -7.04 2.92 -31.52
N THR A 214 -7.69 2.01 -32.27
CA THR A 214 -9.15 1.97 -32.38
C THR A 214 -9.82 1.57 -31.07
N LEU A 215 -9.21 0.70 -30.27
CA LEU A 215 -9.71 0.38 -28.93
C LEU A 215 -9.63 1.59 -28.00
N ASN A 216 -8.49 2.29 -27.98
CA ASN A 216 -8.35 3.53 -27.22
C ASN A 216 -9.37 4.59 -27.67
N ALA A 217 -9.70 4.64 -28.96
CA ALA A 217 -10.75 5.51 -29.50
C ALA A 217 -12.15 5.17 -28.97
N VAL A 218 -12.50 3.88 -28.93
CA VAL A 218 -13.78 3.41 -28.38
C VAL A 218 -13.84 3.65 -26.87
N THR A 219 -12.77 3.38 -26.13
CA THR A 219 -12.69 3.65 -24.70
C THR A 219 -12.84 5.14 -24.40
N ALA A 220 -12.13 6.01 -25.12
CA ALA A 220 -12.24 7.45 -24.94
C ALA A 220 -13.66 7.98 -25.22
N GLN A 221 -14.33 7.45 -26.25
CA GLN A 221 -15.74 7.75 -26.54
C GLN A 221 -16.64 7.35 -25.36
N SER A 222 -16.49 6.11 -24.86
CA SER A 222 -17.32 5.63 -23.75
C SER A 222 -17.10 6.37 -22.44
N ILE A 223 -15.91 6.95 -22.22
CA ILE A 223 -15.63 7.80 -21.05
C ILE A 223 -16.35 9.14 -21.18
N TYR A 224 -16.38 9.69 -22.40
CA TYR A 224 -17.05 10.95 -22.70
C TYR A 224 -18.58 10.84 -22.53
N GLU A 225 -19.18 9.81 -23.12
CA GLU A 225 -20.63 9.48 -23.02
C GLU A 225 -21.07 9.09 -21.60
N ARG A 226 -20.13 8.88 -20.67
CA ARG A 226 -20.43 8.61 -19.26
C ARG A 226 -20.17 9.81 -18.37
N ASN A 227 -20.10 11.02 -18.93
CA ASN A 227 -19.83 12.25 -18.19
C ASN A 227 -18.55 12.17 -17.33
N TYR A 228 -17.53 11.47 -17.84
CA TYR A 228 -16.27 11.17 -17.14
C TYR A 228 -16.44 10.42 -15.80
N GLN A 229 -17.58 9.77 -15.60
CA GLN A 229 -17.85 8.87 -14.48
C GLN A 229 -17.38 7.46 -14.86
N PHE A 230 -16.33 6.99 -14.19
CA PHE A 230 -15.79 5.63 -14.38
C PHE A 230 -15.48 4.97 -13.05
N ALA A 231 -15.50 3.64 -13.05
CA ALA A 231 -15.06 2.84 -11.93
C ALA A 231 -13.64 3.25 -11.55
N LYS A 232 -13.46 3.63 -10.31
CA LYS A 232 -12.21 4.17 -9.79
C LYS A 232 -11.49 3.01 -9.10
N PRO A 233 -10.25 2.70 -9.51
CA PRO A 233 -9.49 1.68 -8.81
C PRO A 233 -9.31 2.06 -7.33
N PRO A 234 -9.02 1.08 -6.47
CA PRO A 234 -8.80 1.33 -5.06
C PRO A 234 -7.74 2.41 -4.81
N ALA A 235 -7.80 3.03 -3.63
CA ALA A 235 -6.86 4.08 -3.25
C ALA A 235 -5.41 3.58 -3.35
N LYS A 236 -4.49 4.48 -3.70
CA LYS A 236 -3.07 4.14 -3.80
C LYS A 236 -2.49 3.98 -2.39
N PRO A 237 -1.88 2.82 -2.05
CA PRO A 237 -1.23 2.67 -0.75
C PRO A 237 0.04 3.54 -0.68
N HIS A 238 0.35 4.07 0.50
CA HIS A 238 1.61 4.77 0.75
C HIS A 238 2.71 3.76 0.99
N VAL A 239 3.68 3.70 0.08
CA VAL A 239 4.75 2.70 0.11
C VAL A 239 6.02 3.30 0.71
N THR A 240 6.59 2.59 1.67
CA THR A 240 7.91 2.85 2.21
C THR A 240 8.86 1.68 1.91
N VAL A 241 10.15 1.98 1.81
CA VAL A 241 11.17 1.01 1.44
C VAL A 241 12.43 1.17 2.28
N ALA A 242 12.97 0.03 2.74
CA ALA A 242 14.24 -0.05 3.45
C ALA A 242 15.28 -0.82 2.59
N PRO A 243 16.47 -0.25 2.36
CA PRO A 243 17.54 -0.96 1.66
C PRO A 243 18.17 -2.02 2.57
N GLY A 244 18.58 -3.14 1.98
CA GLY A 244 19.34 -4.16 2.67
C GLY A 244 20.44 -4.77 1.80
N ASN A 245 21.28 -5.59 2.43
CA ASN A 245 22.33 -6.31 1.71
C ASN A 245 21.71 -7.40 0.83
N GLU A 246 21.76 -7.21 -0.50
CA GLU A 246 21.19 -8.12 -1.51
C GLU A 246 19.69 -8.34 -1.33
N LYS A 247 19.00 -7.36 -0.74
CA LYS A 247 17.55 -7.38 -0.55
C LYS A 247 16.96 -5.97 -0.43
N VAL A 248 15.66 -5.87 -0.64
CA VAL A 248 14.85 -4.66 -0.42
C VAL A 248 13.63 -5.08 0.38
N THR A 249 13.34 -4.35 1.46
CA THR A 249 12.10 -4.54 2.22
C THR A 249 11.13 -3.43 1.87
N LEU A 250 9.94 -3.77 1.40
CA LEU A 250 8.83 -2.86 1.16
C LEU A 250 7.78 -3.04 2.26
N TYR A 251 7.11 -1.97 2.62
CA TYR A 251 5.93 -2.00 3.49
C TYR A 251 5.01 -0.81 3.17
N TRP A 252 3.72 -0.97 3.41
CA TRP A 252 2.70 0.00 3.01
C TRP A 252 1.50 0.02 3.96
N ASP A 253 0.69 1.08 3.86
CA ASP A 253 -0.55 1.25 4.63
C ASP A 253 -1.75 0.53 4.00
N ASP A 254 -2.88 0.54 4.70
CA ASP A 254 -4.11 -0.17 4.34
C ASP A 254 -5.21 0.75 3.77
N ILE A 255 -4.87 1.99 3.36
CA ILE A 255 -5.84 2.98 2.86
C ILE A 255 -6.66 2.49 1.65
N ALA A 256 -6.12 1.52 0.90
CA ALA A 256 -6.81 0.91 -0.24
C ALA A 256 -7.96 -0.03 0.18
N GLU A 257 -7.90 -0.62 1.37
CA GLU A 257 -8.84 -1.66 1.82
C GLU A 257 -10.23 -1.09 2.14
N SER A 258 -10.29 0.18 2.53
CA SER A 258 -11.53 0.90 2.84
C SER A 258 -11.96 1.89 1.74
N SER A 259 -11.41 1.76 0.53
CA SER A 259 -11.80 2.63 -0.58
C SER A 259 -13.12 2.19 -1.19
N VAL A 260 -14.02 3.14 -1.41
CA VAL A 260 -15.33 2.90 -2.03
C VAL A 260 -15.28 3.32 -3.51
N ASP A 261 -15.73 2.44 -4.39
CA ASP A 261 -15.89 2.76 -5.80
C ASP A 261 -17.15 3.65 -6.02
N PRO A 262 -17.03 4.81 -6.70
CA PRO A 262 -18.16 5.74 -6.87
C PRO A 262 -19.32 5.21 -7.72
N ILE A 263 -19.09 4.20 -8.56
CA ILE A 263 -20.11 3.69 -9.50
C ILE A 263 -20.85 2.50 -8.89
N SER A 264 -20.11 1.58 -8.26
CA SER A 264 -20.69 0.42 -7.60
C SER A 264 -21.19 0.73 -6.19
N GLU A 265 -20.74 1.84 -5.59
CA GLU A 265 -20.98 2.27 -4.21
C GLU A 265 -20.57 1.21 -3.17
N LYS A 266 -19.59 0.38 -3.50
CA LYS A 266 -19.09 -0.72 -2.66
C LYS A 266 -17.59 -0.57 -2.40
N GLU A 267 -17.16 -1.16 -1.30
CA GLU A 267 -15.75 -1.51 -1.08
C GLU A 267 -15.48 -2.82 -1.84
N ASP A 268 -14.80 -2.72 -2.99
CA ASP A 268 -14.53 -3.83 -3.91
C ASP A 268 -13.04 -4.20 -4.01
N PHE A 269 -12.24 -3.70 -3.07
CA PHE A 269 -10.82 -4.04 -2.94
C PHE A 269 -10.60 -5.57 -2.89
N GLU A 270 -9.63 -6.06 -3.65
CA GLU A 270 -9.30 -7.49 -3.71
C GLU A 270 -7.86 -7.79 -3.28
N GLY A 271 -6.89 -6.94 -3.60
CA GLY A 271 -5.51 -7.18 -3.17
C GLY A 271 -4.45 -6.20 -3.65
N TYR A 272 -3.19 -6.57 -3.39
CA TYR A 272 -2.00 -5.83 -3.78
C TYR A 272 -1.13 -6.63 -4.75
N VAL A 273 -0.47 -5.95 -5.68
CA VAL A 273 0.53 -6.52 -6.59
C VAL A 273 1.80 -5.66 -6.60
N ILE A 274 2.95 -6.31 -6.56
CA ILE A 274 4.26 -5.66 -6.52
C ILE A 274 4.94 -5.78 -7.87
N TYR A 275 5.42 -4.66 -8.39
CA TYR A 275 6.26 -4.59 -9.59
C TYR A 275 7.66 -4.12 -9.22
N ARG A 276 8.66 -4.66 -9.92
CA ARG A 276 10.06 -4.23 -9.83
C ARG A 276 10.61 -4.00 -11.22
N SER A 277 11.27 -2.87 -11.42
CA SER A 277 11.95 -2.56 -12.68
C SER A 277 13.30 -1.86 -12.45
N THR A 278 14.14 -1.86 -13.48
CA THR A 278 15.32 -0.97 -13.58
C THR A 278 15.07 0.23 -14.50
N ASP A 279 13.90 0.26 -15.14
CA ASP A 279 13.36 1.35 -15.94
C ASP A 279 12.21 2.03 -15.14
N PRO A 280 12.26 3.35 -14.88
CA PRO A 280 11.20 4.03 -14.16
C PRO A 280 9.83 3.90 -14.85
N GLN A 281 9.78 3.67 -16.17
CA GLN A 281 8.51 3.53 -16.91
C GLN A 281 7.87 2.13 -16.77
N PHE A 282 8.54 1.17 -16.11
CA PHE A 282 8.09 -0.22 -15.98
C PHE A 282 7.78 -0.95 -17.30
N LEU A 283 8.23 -0.42 -18.45
CA LEU A 283 7.95 -0.99 -19.77
C LEU A 283 8.51 -2.42 -19.94
N ASP A 284 9.61 -2.73 -19.25
CA ASP A 284 10.20 -4.07 -19.19
C ASP A 284 9.30 -5.09 -18.48
N GLN A 285 8.33 -4.63 -17.69
CA GLN A 285 7.35 -5.48 -17.00
C GLN A 285 6.01 -5.58 -17.76
N GLN A 286 5.75 -4.74 -18.78
CA GLN A 286 4.51 -4.76 -19.57
C GLN A 286 4.54 -5.86 -20.65
N THR A 287 4.64 -7.12 -20.23
CA THR A 287 4.88 -8.25 -21.14
C THR A 287 3.63 -9.06 -21.49
N ILE A 288 2.48 -8.77 -20.87
CA ILE A 288 1.24 -9.50 -21.15
C ILE A 288 0.50 -8.79 -22.27
N THR A 289 0.25 -9.50 -23.37
CA THR A 289 -0.44 -8.94 -24.54
C THR A 289 -1.93 -9.22 -24.50
N ASP A 290 -2.71 -8.33 -25.12
CA ASP A 290 -4.12 -8.58 -25.40
C ASP A 290 -4.33 -9.58 -26.55
N ALA A 291 -5.59 -9.77 -26.98
CA ALA A 291 -5.95 -10.68 -28.06
C ALA A 291 -5.42 -10.26 -29.45
N TYR A 292 -4.98 -9.00 -29.63
CA TYR A 292 -4.44 -8.47 -30.89
C TYR A 292 -2.91 -8.42 -30.90
N GLY A 293 -2.26 -8.74 -29.78
CA GLY A 293 -0.81 -8.77 -29.65
C GLY A 293 -0.20 -7.46 -29.17
N SER A 294 -1.02 -6.51 -28.70
CA SER A 294 -0.57 -5.25 -28.09
C SER A 294 -0.20 -5.48 -26.63
N HIS A 295 0.91 -4.92 -26.17
CA HIS A 295 1.30 -4.97 -24.76
C HIS A 295 0.29 -4.21 -23.89
N PHE A 296 -0.32 -4.88 -22.92
CA PHE A 296 -1.44 -4.31 -22.15
C PHE A 296 -1.21 -4.43 -20.63
N LEU A 297 -1.20 -5.65 -20.10
CA LEU A 297 -1.02 -5.89 -18.66
C LEU A 297 0.45 -6.12 -18.28
N PHE A 298 0.73 -5.99 -16.99
CA PHE A 298 2.07 -6.11 -16.42
C PHE A 298 2.27 -7.47 -15.76
N THR A 299 3.47 -8.03 -15.88
CA THR A 299 3.86 -9.22 -15.13
C THR A 299 4.35 -8.81 -13.74
N PRO A 300 3.77 -9.35 -12.65
CA PRO A 300 4.23 -9.06 -11.30
C PRO A 300 5.67 -9.50 -11.06
N LEU A 301 6.30 -8.92 -10.05
CA LEU A 301 7.59 -9.38 -9.56
C LEU A 301 7.52 -10.86 -9.17
N GLU A 302 8.48 -11.65 -9.62
CA GLU A 302 8.61 -13.06 -9.22
C GLU A 302 9.32 -13.15 -7.86
N MET A 303 8.69 -13.81 -6.88
CA MET A 303 9.29 -14.10 -5.57
C MET A 303 10.36 -15.18 -5.69
N ALA A 304 11.20 -15.34 -4.65
CA ALA A 304 12.26 -16.37 -4.62
C ALA A 304 11.73 -17.82 -4.81
N GLY A 305 10.45 -18.06 -4.51
CA GLY A 305 9.77 -19.34 -4.74
C GLY A 305 9.20 -19.54 -6.14
N GLY A 306 9.30 -18.56 -7.05
CA GLY A 306 8.76 -18.59 -8.40
C GLY A 306 7.29 -18.16 -8.52
N ALA A 307 6.62 -17.85 -7.40
CA ALA A 307 5.26 -17.31 -7.40
C ALA A 307 5.27 -15.78 -7.61
N PRO A 308 4.23 -15.19 -8.22
CA PRO A 308 4.12 -13.74 -8.35
C PRO A 308 3.93 -13.08 -6.98
N ALA A 309 4.52 -11.91 -6.77
CA ALA A 309 4.30 -11.05 -5.61
C ALA A 309 2.94 -10.35 -5.75
N LYS A 310 1.88 -11.14 -5.57
CA LYS A 310 0.49 -10.74 -5.62
C LYS A 310 -0.21 -11.33 -4.40
N PHE A 311 -0.86 -10.48 -3.62
CA PHE A 311 -1.43 -10.79 -2.32
C PHE A 311 -2.91 -10.40 -2.31
N ASP A 312 -3.78 -11.40 -2.32
CA ASP A 312 -5.23 -11.23 -2.44
C ASP A 312 -5.99 -11.72 -1.20
N LEU A 313 -7.22 -11.23 -1.03
CA LEU A 313 -8.13 -11.65 0.02
C LEU A 313 -8.39 -13.16 -0.06
N VAL A 314 -8.65 -13.79 1.08
CA VAL A 314 -9.07 -15.20 1.11
C VAL A 314 -10.59 -15.23 1.00
N ASN A 315 -11.11 -15.17 -0.22
CA ASN A 315 -12.55 -15.08 -0.50
C ASN A 315 -12.95 -15.96 -1.71
N ASP A 316 -14.12 -15.69 -2.31
CA ASP A 316 -14.63 -16.43 -3.48
C ASP A 316 -14.07 -15.93 -4.83
N TYR A 317 -13.39 -14.77 -4.86
CA TYR A 317 -12.78 -14.16 -6.03
C TYR A 317 -11.32 -14.63 -6.16
N SER A 318 -11.02 -15.43 -7.18
CA SER A 318 -9.65 -15.91 -7.41
C SER A 318 -9.41 -16.34 -8.85
N GLY A 319 -8.15 -16.42 -9.25
CA GLY A 319 -7.77 -16.79 -10.62
C GLY A 319 -8.10 -15.70 -11.63
N LEU A 320 -8.58 -16.09 -12.82
CA LEU A 320 -8.94 -15.11 -13.86
C LEU A 320 -10.35 -14.58 -13.60
N SER A 321 -10.51 -13.26 -13.67
CA SER A 321 -11.83 -12.63 -13.59
C SER A 321 -12.78 -13.17 -14.67
N SER A 322 -14.06 -13.27 -14.31
CA SER A 322 -15.17 -13.56 -15.22
C SER A 322 -15.36 -12.49 -16.29
N ILE A 323 -14.88 -11.27 -16.03
CA ILE A 323 -15.08 -10.08 -16.85
C ILE A 323 -13.79 -9.77 -17.60
N PRO A 324 -13.71 -10.06 -18.92
CA PRO A 324 -12.58 -9.64 -19.73
C PRO A 324 -12.61 -8.12 -19.92
N TYR A 325 -11.43 -7.51 -20.10
CA TYR A 325 -11.37 -6.12 -20.54
C TYR A 325 -12.05 -5.98 -21.91
N THR A 326 -13.02 -5.06 -21.98
CA THR A 326 -13.83 -4.79 -23.16
C THR A 326 -12.93 -4.54 -24.36
N GLY A 327 -13.21 -5.23 -25.46
CA GLY A 327 -12.43 -5.10 -26.69
C GLY A 327 -11.11 -5.89 -26.70
N HIS A 328 -10.36 -5.92 -25.59
CA HIS A 328 -9.03 -6.57 -25.50
C HIS A 328 -9.06 -8.10 -25.40
N GLY A 329 -10.16 -8.69 -24.91
CA GLY A 329 -10.35 -10.14 -24.87
C GLY A 329 -9.47 -10.89 -23.87
N ILE A 330 -8.87 -10.17 -22.90
CA ILE A 330 -8.06 -10.72 -21.83
C ILE A 330 -8.68 -10.38 -20.47
N PRO A 331 -8.84 -11.36 -19.55
CA PRO A 331 -9.25 -11.09 -18.18
C PRO A 331 -8.07 -10.71 -17.28
N TYR A 332 -8.36 -9.94 -16.23
CA TYR A 332 -7.40 -9.67 -15.17
C TYR A 332 -7.22 -10.92 -14.28
N ASN A 333 -6.00 -11.13 -13.76
CA ASN A 333 -5.72 -12.19 -12.79
C ASN A 333 -5.89 -11.63 -11.38
N LEU A 334 -6.89 -12.09 -10.65
CA LEU A 334 -7.27 -11.65 -9.30
C LEU A 334 -6.37 -12.23 -8.20
N GLY A 335 -5.66 -13.33 -8.45
CA GLY A 335 -4.77 -13.94 -7.46
C GLY A 335 -5.07 -15.40 -7.18
N SER A 336 -4.71 -15.89 -6.00
CA SER A 336 -4.83 -17.31 -5.61
C SER A 336 -5.15 -17.51 -4.12
N ASN A 337 -5.87 -16.58 -3.51
CA ASN A 337 -6.25 -16.51 -2.11
C ASN A 337 -5.05 -16.65 -1.16
N THR A 338 -4.01 -15.84 -1.35
CA THR A 338 -2.79 -15.94 -0.54
C THR A 338 -2.90 -15.24 0.82
N GLY A 339 -3.91 -14.39 1.01
CA GLY A 339 -4.01 -13.47 2.14
C GLY A 339 -3.26 -12.16 1.87
N ILE A 340 -3.79 -11.09 2.46
CA ILE A 340 -3.21 -9.74 2.37
C ILE A 340 -1.96 -9.62 3.22
N GLN A 341 -0.97 -8.89 2.70
CA GLN A 341 0.27 -8.53 3.39
C GLN A 341 0.47 -7.02 3.32
N HIS A 342 1.15 -6.45 4.30
CA HIS A 342 1.57 -5.04 4.34
C HIS A 342 3.10 -4.88 4.38
N SER A 343 3.83 -5.96 4.16
CA SER A 343 5.28 -5.94 4.02
C SER A 343 5.75 -7.07 3.10
N PHE A 344 6.83 -6.84 2.37
CA PHE A 344 7.41 -7.80 1.45
C PHE A 344 8.92 -7.62 1.36
N VAL A 345 9.67 -8.73 1.37
CA VAL A 345 11.13 -8.72 1.22
C VAL A 345 11.50 -9.28 -0.14
N ASP A 346 11.90 -8.39 -1.07
CA ASP A 346 12.54 -8.81 -2.30
C ASP A 346 13.99 -9.20 -2.02
N SER A 347 14.32 -10.47 -2.23
CA SER A 347 15.68 -11.01 -2.22
C SER A 347 15.99 -11.80 -3.50
N ASN A 348 15.11 -11.73 -4.50
CA ASN A 348 15.22 -12.54 -5.70
C ASN A 348 16.14 -11.85 -6.72
N ASN A 349 17.44 -12.20 -6.70
CA ASN A 349 18.47 -11.65 -7.58
C ASN A 349 18.65 -10.13 -7.46
N VAL A 350 18.45 -9.59 -6.25
CA VAL A 350 18.67 -8.18 -5.95
C VAL A 350 20.18 -7.91 -5.88
N ILE A 351 20.64 -6.91 -6.65
CA ILE A 351 22.06 -6.57 -6.75
C ILE A 351 22.35 -5.26 -6.01
N ASN A 352 23.28 -5.29 -5.05
CA ASN A 352 23.70 -4.09 -4.35
C ASN A 352 24.26 -3.02 -5.30
N GLY A 353 23.70 -1.81 -5.25
CA GLY A 353 24.05 -0.70 -6.14
C GLY A 353 23.19 -0.53 -7.36
N GLN A 354 22.37 -1.50 -7.68
CA GLN A 354 21.43 -1.36 -8.77
C GLN A 354 20.34 -0.40 -8.31
N VAL A 355 20.02 0.58 -9.15
CA VAL A 355 18.81 1.38 -8.92
C VAL A 355 17.64 0.52 -9.34
N TYR A 356 16.74 0.26 -8.41
CA TYR A 356 15.46 -0.39 -8.65
C TYR A 356 14.33 0.61 -8.42
N TYR A 357 13.29 0.48 -9.24
CA TYR A 357 12.00 1.11 -9.06
C TYR A 357 11.02 0.03 -8.64
N TYR A 358 10.27 0.28 -7.58
CA TYR A 358 9.18 -0.58 -7.15
C TYR A 358 7.86 0.18 -7.18
N ALA A 359 6.78 -0.56 -7.41
CA ALA A 359 5.42 -0.08 -7.24
C ALA A 359 4.60 -1.14 -6.50
N VAL A 360 3.77 -0.71 -5.55
CA VAL A 360 2.73 -1.55 -4.95
C VAL A 360 1.39 -1.02 -5.46
N ALA A 361 0.70 -1.79 -6.27
CA ALA A 361 -0.60 -1.39 -6.81
C ALA A 361 -1.71 -2.19 -6.13
N SER A 362 -2.69 -1.49 -5.59
CA SER A 362 -3.97 -2.06 -5.15
C SER A 362 -4.86 -2.31 -6.37
N TYR A 363 -5.69 -3.35 -6.30
CA TYR A 363 -6.67 -3.66 -7.33
C TYR A 363 -7.98 -4.18 -6.73
N ASP A 364 -9.07 -3.95 -7.43
CA ASP A 364 -10.41 -4.42 -7.09
C ASP A 364 -10.76 -5.75 -7.82
N HIS A 365 -11.90 -6.33 -7.49
CA HIS A 365 -12.43 -7.51 -8.19
C HIS A 365 -13.47 -7.17 -9.29
N GLY A 366 -13.75 -5.88 -9.51
CA GLY A 366 -14.81 -5.39 -10.40
C GLY A 366 -16.23 -5.74 -9.94
N ASP A 367 -17.23 -5.51 -10.80
CA ASP A 367 -18.63 -5.82 -10.52
C ASP A 367 -19.31 -6.54 -11.69
N ASP A 368 -19.66 -7.82 -11.49
CA ASP A 368 -20.34 -8.67 -12.49
C ASP A 368 -21.72 -8.13 -12.89
N SER A 369 -22.45 -7.46 -12.00
CA SER A 369 -23.80 -6.96 -12.29
C SER A 369 -23.76 -5.71 -13.17
N LEU A 370 -22.75 -4.87 -12.96
CA LEU A 370 -22.50 -3.66 -13.74
C LEU A 370 -21.58 -3.89 -14.95
N GLN A 371 -21.05 -5.11 -15.10
CA GLN A 371 -20.06 -5.48 -16.12
C GLN A 371 -18.81 -4.60 -16.07
N ILE A 372 -18.37 -4.25 -14.85
CA ILE A 372 -17.16 -3.47 -14.59
C ILE A 372 -16.00 -4.44 -14.44
N ALA A 373 -15.03 -4.38 -15.36
CA ALA A 373 -13.83 -5.20 -15.27
C ALA A 373 -12.94 -4.72 -14.11
N PRO A 374 -12.15 -5.62 -13.50
CA PRO A 374 -11.23 -5.25 -12.43
C PRO A 374 -10.28 -4.10 -12.80
N ALA A 375 -10.05 -3.17 -11.88
CA ALA A 375 -9.11 -2.07 -12.06
C ALA A 375 -7.96 -2.13 -11.06
N GLU A 376 -6.79 -1.67 -11.51
CA GLU A 376 -5.57 -1.55 -10.71
C GLU A 376 -5.19 -0.07 -10.62
N CYS A 377 -4.78 0.40 -9.44
CA CYS A 377 -4.35 1.78 -9.28
C CYS A 377 -3.07 2.07 -10.09
N ALA A 378 -2.95 3.31 -10.56
CA ALA A 378 -1.82 3.68 -11.42
C ALA A 378 -0.47 3.60 -10.68
N LYS A 379 0.58 3.25 -11.42
CA LYS A 379 1.98 3.13 -10.97
C LYS A 379 2.91 4.01 -11.81
N GLN A 380 2.68 5.31 -11.78
CA GLN A 380 3.38 6.26 -12.64
C GLN A 380 4.65 6.78 -11.99
N ILE A 381 5.75 6.78 -12.74
CA ILE A 381 6.97 7.52 -12.41
C ILE A 381 7.25 8.47 -13.56
N THR A 382 7.27 9.77 -13.28
CA THR A 382 7.50 10.79 -14.31
C THR A 382 8.98 11.15 -14.35
N LEU A 383 9.57 11.12 -15.54
CA LEU A 383 10.94 11.55 -15.78
C LEU A 383 10.94 12.89 -16.50
N ASN A 384 11.62 13.89 -15.95
CA ASN A 384 11.89 15.12 -16.67
C ASN A 384 13.01 14.88 -17.70
N PRO A 385 12.72 15.02 -19.01
CA PRO A 385 13.70 14.73 -20.05
C PRO A 385 14.85 15.75 -20.10
N GLU A 386 14.70 16.96 -19.57
CA GLU A 386 15.77 17.98 -19.60
C GLU A 386 16.70 17.84 -18.40
N SER A 387 16.15 17.61 -17.21
CA SER A 387 16.92 17.56 -15.95
C SER A 387 17.30 16.14 -15.52
N ASN A 388 16.71 15.09 -16.11
CA ASN A 388 16.73 13.71 -15.62
C ASN A 388 16.17 13.53 -14.19
N GLU A 389 15.39 14.50 -13.72
CA GLU A 389 14.70 14.43 -12.43
C GLU A 389 13.54 13.43 -12.47
N ILE A 390 13.34 12.72 -11.37
CA ILE A 390 12.33 11.67 -11.24
C ILE A 390 11.30 12.11 -10.21
N PHE A 391 10.03 12.07 -10.60
CA PHE A 391 8.89 12.29 -9.72
C PHE A 391 8.22 10.94 -9.47
N LEU A 392 8.21 10.55 -8.20
CA LEU A 392 7.58 9.33 -7.70
C LEU A 392 6.17 9.64 -7.21
N ASP A 393 5.25 8.71 -7.43
CA ASP A 393 3.92 8.67 -6.83
C ASP A 393 3.96 8.00 -5.44
N VAL A 394 2.90 8.15 -4.64
CA VAL A 394 2.83 7.66 -3.25
C VAL A 394 3.03 6.14 -3.11
N ASN A 395 2.66 5.40 -4.16
CA ASN A 395 2.78 3.95 -4.21
C ASN A 395 4.01 3.45 -5.00
N THR A 396 4.92 4.36 -5.37
CA THR A 396 6.14 4.05 -6.13
C THR A 396 7.38 4.54 -5.39
N VAL A 397 8.47 3.79 -5.48
CA VAL A 397 9.71 4.11 -4.77
C VAL A 397 10.93 3.81 -5.63
N GLN A 398 11.97 4.62 -5.46
CA GLN A 398 13.31 4.37 -6.01
C GLN A 398 14.26 3.99 -4.87
N ILE A 399 14.97 2.88 -5.01
CA ILE A 399 15.91 2.40 -3.99
C ILE A 399 17.19 1.82 -4.59
N ILE A 400 18.27 1.90 -3.82
CA ILE A 400 19.55 1.26 -4.12
C ILE A 400 19.88 0.30 -2.97
N PRO A 401 19.79 -1.03 -3.17
CA PRO A 401 20.19 -2.02 -2.17
C PRO A 401 21.67 -1.88 -1.85
N ARG A 402 22.05 -2.10 -0.59
CA ARG A 402 23.41 -1.85 -0.12
C ARG A 402 23.73 -2.67 1.12
N ALA A 403 25.01 -3.00 1.26
CA ALA A 403 25.51 -3.59 2.49
C ALA A 403 25.65 -2.49 3.56
N PRO A 404 25.29 -2.77 4.83
CA PRO A 404 25.45 -1.80 5.90
C PRO A 404 26.93 -1.54 6.20
N ALA A 405 27.19 -0.47 6.95
CA ALA A 405 28.55 -0.12 7.35
C ALA A 405 29.16 -1.20 8.26
N ALA A 406 30.49 -1.31 8.25
CA ALA A 406 31.20 -2.22 9.15
C ALA A 406 30.86 -1.92 10.62
N GLY A 407 30.49 -2.93 11.39
CA GLY A 407 30.07 -2.76 12.79
C GLY A 407 28.60 -2.40 12.97
N TYR A 408 27.80 -2.34 11.90
CA TYR A 408 26.36 -2.11 12.02
C TYR A 408 25.68 -3.18 12.89
N SER A 409 25.04 -2.70 13.95
CA SER A 409 24.12 -3.44 14.80
C SER A 409 22.72 -2.91 14.54
N ALA A 410 21.85 -3.76 14.02
CA ALA A 410 20.45 -3.43 13.75
C ALA A 410 19.70 -3.05 15.03
N GLY A 411 18.74 -2.13 14.89
CA GLY A 411 17.78 -1.81 15.92
C GLY A 411 16.97 -3.04 16.32
N SER A 412 16.61 -3.12 17.59
CA SER A 412 15.92 -4.28 18.17
C SER A 412 15.12 -3.90 19.40
N LEU A 413 14.29 -4.83 19.86
CA LEU A 413 13.83 -4.82 21.24
C LEU A 413 15.02 -4.92 22.20
N THR A 414 14.88 -4.31 23.38
CA THR A 414 15.84 -4.51 24.48
C THR A 414 15.89 -5.98 24.89
N SER A 415 16.94 -6.38 25.61
CA SER A 415 17.09 -7.77 26.10
C SER A 415 15.99 -8.22 27.06
N ALA A 416 15.17 -7.30 27.57
CA ALA A 416 13.99 -7.61 28.35
C ALA A 416 12.85 -8.20 27.51
N GLY A 417 12.85 -7.96 26.20
CA GLY A 417 11.79 -8.39 25.29
C GLY A 417 10.47 -7.71 25.60
N ILE A 418 9.37 -8.42 25.34
CA ILE A 418 8.01 -7.99 25.65
C ILE A 418 7.67 -8.46 27.06
N PHE A 419 7.20 -7.54 27.90
CA PHE A 419 6.85 -7.80 29.28
C PHE A 419 5.34 -7.69 29.48
N HIS A 420 4.71 -8.79 29.92
CA HIS A 420 3.32 -8.82 30.38
C HIS A 420 3.24 -8.19 31.77
N ALA A 421 2.85 -6.92 31.81
CA ALA A 421 2.91 -6.08 33.00
C ALA A 421 1.72 -6.28 33.93
N GLU A 422 0.52 -6.41 33.35
CA GLU A 422 -0.75 -6.54 34.06
C GLU A 422 -1.66 -7.55 33.35
N GLY A 423 -2.62 -8.11 34.09
CA GLY A 423 -3.57 -9.11 33.59
C GLY A 423 -3.13 -10.56 33.80
N ILE A 424 -3.93 -11.49 33.30
CA ILE A 424 -3.74 -12.94 33.48
C ILE A 424 -3.80 -13.72 32.17
N ALA A 425 -3.99 -13.06 31.02
CA ALA A 425 -4.10 -13.76 29.74
C ALA A 425 -2.87 -14.66 29.47
N THR A 426 -3.08 -15.66 28.62
CA THR A 426 -2.00 -16.54 28.15
C THR A 426 -1.77 -16.43 26.65
N GLY A 427 -2.44 -15.48 26.00
CA GLY A 427 -2.20 -15.14 24.60
C GLY A 427 -0.75 -14.69 24.37
N GLU A 428 -0.34 -14.76 23.11
CA GLU A 428 1.02 -14.43 22.69
C GLU A 428 1.02 -13.06 22.01
N VAL A 429 1.99 -12.22 22.37
CA VAL A 429 2.29 -10.96 21.68
C VAL A 429 3.74 -11.06 21.20
N SER A 430 3.97 -10.81 19.92
CA SER A 430 5.30 -10.79 19.33
C SER A 430 5.47 -9.59 18.41
N ILE A 431 6.73 -9.15 18.24
CA ILE A 431 7.10 -8.02 17.39
C ILE A 431 8.14 -8.50 16.40
N GLU A 432 7.90 -8.25 15.11
CA GLU A 432 8.89 -8.39 14.05
C GLU A 432 9.49 -7.02 13.70
N ILE A 433 10.79 -6.99 13.45
CA ILE A 433 11.48 -5.79 12.97
C ILE A 433 11.55 -5.82 11.43
N ILE A 434 10.84 -4.90 10.78
CA ILE A 434 10.76 -4.74 9.33
C ILE A 434 11.85 -3.79 8.82
N ASP A 435 11.95 -2.61 9.43
CA ASP A 435 12.98 -1.60 9.15
C ASP A 435 13.69 -1.16 10.45
N PRO A 436 14.88 -1.74 10.74
CA PRO A 436 15.64 -1.39 11.93
C PRO A 436 16.13 0.06 11.97
N MET A 437 16.12 0.79 10.85
CA MET A 437 16.57 2.19 10.79
C MET A 437 15.53 3.19 11.32
N GLN A 438 14.24 2.82 11.33
CA GLN A 438 13.17 3.64 11.92
C GLN A 438 13.11 3.50 13.44
N ILE A 439 13.68 2.41 13.98
CA ILE A 439 13.62 2.16 15.43
C ILE A 439 14.39 3.23 16.19
N GLU A 440 13.69 3.86 17.12
CA GLU A 440 14.27 4.83 18.02
C GLU A 440 14.87 4.21 19.28
N ASN A 441 15.73 4.98 19.96
CA ASN A 441 16.42 4.50 21.16
C ASN A 441 15.67 4.87 22.43
N SER A 442 15.46 3.88 23.31
CA SER A 442 14.75 4.07 24.59
C SER A 442 13.28 4.48 24.42
N ASP A 443 12.70 4.18 23.27
CA ASP A 443 11.29 4.36 23.03
C ASP A 443 10.48 3.21 23.66
N THR A 444 9.29 3.52 24.17
CA THR A 444 8.49 2.63 25.01
C THR A 444 7.08 2.50 24.44
N PHE A 445 6.64 1.26 24.27
CA PHE A 445 5.32 0.96 23.73
C PHE A 445 4.45 0.27 24.77
N ARG A 446 3.14 0.51 24.70
CA ARG A 446 2.14 -0.11 25.57
C ARG A 446 1.04 -0.74 24.73
N VAL A 447 0.82 -2.04 24.91
CA VAL A 447 -0.27 -2.79 24.28
C VAL A 447 -1.37 -2.99 25.30
N THR A 448 -2.59 -2.58 24.96
CA THR A 448 -3.80 -2.71 25.81
C THR A 448 -4.93 -3.38 25.04
N PHE A 449 -5.85 -4.01 25.76
CA PHE A 449 -6.97 -4.74 25.16
C PHE A 449 -8.33 -4.16 25.57
N LYS A 450 -9.33 -4.40 24.73
CA LYS A 450 -10.75 -4.20 25.03
C LYS A 450 -11.50 -5.49 24.72
N GLU A 451 -12.64 -5.70 25.37
CA GLU A 451 -13.52 -6.85 25.13
C GLU A 451 -14.81 -6.44 24.40
N SER A 452 -15.52 -7.44 23.85
CA SER A 452 -16.80 -7.29 23.14
C SER A 452 -16.78 -6.38 21.89
N PRO A 453 -16.09 -6.76 20.80
CA PRO A 453 -15.21 -7.92 20.63
C PRO A 453 -13.81 -7.69 21.22
N THR A 454 -13.04 -8.77 21.39
CA THR A 454 -11.64 -8.68 21.79
C THR A 454 -10.87 -7.92 20.71
N ARG A 455 -10.18 -6.87 21.12
CA ARG A 455 -9.36 -6.03 20.24
C ARG A 455 -8.21 -5.42 21.01
N TYR A 456 -7.13 -5.07 20.34
CA TYR A 456 -5.95 -4.50 20.98
C TYR A 456 -5.54 -3.18 20.36
N SER A 457 -4.76 -2.40 21.11
CA SER A 457 -4.18 -1.14 20.63
C SER A 457 -2.74 -1.03 21.12
N VAL A 458 -1.88 -0.46 20.30
CA VAL A 458 -0.47 -0.20 20.57
C VAL A 458 -0.27 1.30 20.66
N GLU A 459 0.03 1.80 21.85
CA GLU A 459 0.38 3.20 22.11
C GLU A 459 1.90 3.37 22.05
N ASP A 460 2.36 4.31 21.23
CA ASP A 460 3.70 4.88 21.33
C ASP A 460 3.69 5.93 22.45
N ARG A 461 4.54 5.73 23.47
CA ARG A 461 4.60 6.58 24.66
C ARG A 461 5.54 7.77 24.49
N LYS A 462 6.25 7.88 23.38
CA LYS A 462 7.09 9.04 23.09
C LYS A 462 6.21 10.23 22.68
N PRO A 463 6.26 11.36 23.40
CA PRO A 463 5.46 12.52 23.03
C PRO A 463 5.92 13.10 21.68
N VAL A 464 4.97 13.32 20.79
CA VAL A 464 5.11 14.06 19.54
C VAL A 464 4.85 15.55 19.83
N GLU A 465 5.56 16.43 19.13
CA GLU A 465 5.36 17.88 19.22
C GLU A 465 5.11 18.47 17.83
N ASP A 466 3.93 19.06 17.65
CA ASP A 466 3.52 19.75 16.42
C ASP A 466 3.38 21.26 16.64
N ILE A 467 3.67 22.01 15.58
CA ILE A 467 3.39 23.44 15.50
C ILE A 467 2.12 23.62 14.65
N LEU A 468 1.04 24.01 15.31
CA LEU A 468 -0.26 24.26 14.69
C LEU A 468 -0.42 25.75 14.38
N ILE A 469 -0.73 26.08 13.13
CA ILE A 469 -1.17 27.43 12.76
C ILE A 469 -2.70 27.42 12.78
N ALA A 470 -3.31 28.12 13.74
CA ALA A 470 -4.75 28.09 13.92
C ALA A 470 -5.47 28.76 12.73
N ASN A 471 -6.51 28.10 12.24
CA ASN A 471 -7.49 28.67 11.32
C ASN A 471 -8.86 28.54 11.96
N ILE A 472 -9.50 29.66 12.26
CA ILE A 472 -10.75 29.65 13.01
C ILE A 472 -11.83 28.86 12.26
N ASP A 473 -12.48 27.93 12.96
CA ASP A 473 -13.55 27.06 12.45
C ASP A 473 -13.15 26.10 11.31
N LYS A 474 -11.83 25.91 11.10
CA LYS A 474 -11.32 24.87 10.20
C LYS A 474 -10.43 23.89 10.96
N PHE A 475 -10.54 22.62 10.58
CA PHE A 475 -9.64 21.59 11.10
C PHE A 475 -8.26 21.73 10.47
N ILE A 476 -7.23 21.64 11.32
CA ILE A 476 -5.82 21.57 10.95
C ILE A 476 -5.29 20.20 11.35
N GLY A 477 -4.71 19.48 10.40
CA GLY A 477 -4.11 18.17 10.65
C GLY A 477 -2.86 18.26 11.52
N LEU A 478 -2.71 17.28 12.40
CA LEU A 478 -1.51 16.95 13.15
C LEU A 478 -0.66 15.95 12.35
N THR A 479 0.54 15.66 12.83
CA THR A 479 1.43 14.68 12.19
C THR A 479 0.87 13.26 12.23
N TYR A 480 0.17 12.88 13.32
CA TYR A 480 -0.41 11.55 13.48
C TYR A 480 -1.91 11.59 13.76
N GLU A 481 -2.58 10.54 13.30
CA GLU A 481 -3.96 10.18 13.63
C GLU A 481 -4.03 9.38 14.94
N ASN A 482 -5.23 9.01 15.38
CA ASN A 482 -5.45 8.15 16.54
C ASN A 482 -4.77 8.63 17.83
N ILE A 483 -4.95 9.91 18.14
CA ILE A 483 -4.39 10.57 19.31
C ILE A 483 -4.94 9.95 20.60
N VAL A 484 -4.08 9.76 21.59
CA VAL A 484 -4.52 9.43 22.95
C VAL A 484 -5.06 10.71 23.58
N GLU A 485 -6.38 10.87 23.63
CA GLU A 485 -7.05 12.10 24.09
C GLU A 485 -6.51 12.62 25.44
N GLU A 486 -6.32 11.72 26.43
CA GLU A 486 -5.82 12.10 27.76
C GLU A 486 -4.37 12.63 27.76
N SER A 487 -3.62 12.39 26.69
CA SER A 487 -2.23 12.86 26.53
C SER A 487 -2.12 14.23 25.86
N PHE A 488 -3.17 14.68 25.17
CA PHE A 488 -3.11 15.85 24.30
C PHE A 488 -3.05 17.15 25.12
N LEU A 489 -2.10 18.01 24.75
CA LEU A 489 -1.87 19.29 25.39
C LEU A 489 -1.61 20.36 24.33
N LEU A 490 -2.46 21.40 24.30
CA LEU A 490 -2.26 22.57 23.45
C LEU A 490 -1.80 23.77 24.29
N THR A 491 -0.70 24.40 23.88
CA THR A 491 -0.10 25.54 24.58
C THR A 491 0.29 26.67 23.64
N SER A 492 0.52 27.86 24.19
CA SER A 492 1.21 28.93 23.47
C SER A 492 2.64 28.51 23.10
N MET A 493 3.26 29.13 22.10
CA MET A 493 4.62 28.75 21.65
C MET A 493 5.69 28.79 22.76
N ASP A 494 5.50 29.63 23.77
CA ASP A 494 6.35 29.77 24.96
C ASP A 494 5.94 28.88 26.15
N GLY A 495 4.86 28.11 26.01
CA GLY A 495 4.31 27.21 27.03
C GLY A 495 3.64 27.91 28.23
N SER A 496 3.42 29.23 28.15
CA SER A 496 2.89 30.02 29.27
C SER A 496 1.37 29.89 29.48
N VAL A 497 0.63 29.60 28.41
CA VAL A 497 -0.82 29.41 28.41
C VAL A 497 -1.14 27.99 27.95
N VAL A 498 -2.05 27.32 28.68
CA VAL A 498 -2.62 26.02 28.30
C VAL A 498 -4.07 26.26 27.88
N TYR A 499 -4.41 25.79 26.70
CA TYR A 499 -5.75 25.89 26.13
C TYR A 499 -6.57 24.64 26.46
N ALA A 500 -7.89 24.76 26.55
CA ALA A 500 -8.78 23.67 26.94
C ALA A 500 -9.62 23.16 25.77
N ASP A 501 -9.71 21.84 25.65
CA ASP A 501 -10.61 21.16 24.72
C ASP A 501 -12.09 21.49 25.02
N SER A 502 -12.90 21.53 23.96
CA SER A 502 -14.30 21.97 23.95
C SER A 502 -14.53 23.42 24.44
N VAL A 503 -13.47 24.22 24.64
CA VAL A 503 -13.54 25.63 25.05
C VAL A 503 -12.77 26.51 24.07
N ASP A 504 -11.47 26.24 23.92
CA ASP A 504 -10.57 26.99 23.04
C ASP A 504 -10.40 26.29 21.69
N TYR A 505 -10.43 24.97 21.69
CA TYR A 505 -10.34 24.13 20.50
C TYR A 505 -11.23 22.89 20.63
N GLU A 506 -11.39 22.17 19.53
CA GLU A 506 -11.97 20.83 19.47
C GLU A 506 -10.94 19.88 18.86
N LEU A 507 -10.61 18.82 19.59
CA LEU A 507 -9.75 17.75 19.09
C LEU A 507 -10.61 16.65 18.45
N ASP A 508 -10.35 16.38 17.18
CA ASP A 508 -10.78 15.14 16.54
C ASP A 508 -9.59 14.17 16.60
N ALA A 509 -9.60 13.33 17.65
CA ALA A 509 -8.49 12.46 17.97
C ALA A 509 -8.34 11.30 16.97
N GLU A 510 -9.43 10.87 16.33
CA GLU A 510 -9.42 9.80 15.34
C GLU A 510 -8.67 10.24 14.09
N TYR A 511 -9.05 11.39 13.52
CA TYR A 511 -8.42 11.95 12.32
C TYR A 511 -7.20 12.84 12.61
N GLY A 512 -6.74 12.88 13.88
CA GLY A 512 -5.56 13.65 14.27
C GLY A 512 -5.65 15.11 13.86
N ARG A 513 -6.74 15.81 14.13
CA ARG A 513 -6.94 17.19 13.67
C ARG A 513 -7.59 18.06 14.73
N VAL A 514 -7.25 19.33 14.73
CA VAL A 514 -7.69 20.29 15.75
C VAL A 514 -8.39 21.45 15.07
N ARG A 515 -9.55 21.83 15.58
CA ARG A 515 -10.31 23.00 15.14
C ARG A 515 -10.30 24.07 16.23
N ALA A 516 -9.88 25.28 15.89
CA ALA A 516 -9.94 26.41 16.82
C ALA A 516 -11.38 26.92 16.95
N ILE A 517 -11.87 27.06 18.18
CA ILE A 517 -13.23 27.54 18.46
C ILE A 517 -13.27 29.07 18.34
N PRO A 518 -14.24 29.66 17.63
CA PRO A 518 -14.33 31.12 17.48
C PRO A 518 -14.52 31.85 18.82
N ASP A 519 -13.98 33.07 18.93
CA ASP A 519 -14.18 33.96 20.10
C ASP A 519 -15.66 34.24 20.40
N ALA A 520 -16.50 34.31 19.36
CA ALA A 520 -17.96 34.44 19.52
C ALA A 520 -18.60 33.27 20.31
N SER A 521 -17.96 32.10 20.31
CA SER A 521 -18.35 30.89 21.04
C SER A 521 -17.56 30.70 22.34
N GLY A 522 -16.64 31.62 22.67
CA GLY A 522 -15.85 31.62 23.90
C GLY A 522 -14.41 31.13 23.77
N GLY A 523 -13.93 30.82 22.57
CA GLY A 523 -12.55 30.35 22.34
C GLY A 523 -11.52 31.49 22.36
N SER A 524 -10.31 31.19 22.83
CA SER A 524 -9.25 32.20 23.01
C SER A 524 -8.06 32.09 22.03
N LEU A 525 -8.16 31.21 21.04
CA LEU A 525 -7.15 31.10 19.97
C LEU A 525 -7.31 32.26 18.96
N GLU A 526 -6.19 32.77 18.47
CA GLU A 526 -6.10 33.83 17.47
C GLU A 526 -5.90 33.20 16.08
N ASP A 527 -6.58 33.76 15.07
CA ASP A 527 -6.47 33.31 13.68
C ASP A 527 -5.05 33.59 13.13
N ASP A 528 -4.53 32.67 12.31
CA ASP A 528 -3.17 32.68 11.75
C ASP A 528 -2.04 32.71 12.81
N ALA A 529 -2.32 32.39 14.07
CA ALA A 529 -1.33 32.31 15.14
C ALA A 529 -0.80 30.87 15.33
N ALA A 530 0.47 30.75 15.74
CA ALA A 530 1.10 29.46 15.99
C ALA A 530 0.94 29.01 17.44
N TYR A 531 0.68 27.71 17.63
CA TYR A 531 0.50 27.02 18.89
C TYR A 531 1.29 25.72 18.91
N ARG A 532 1.61 25.22 20.11
CA ARG A 532 2.34 23.96 20.30
C ARG A 532 1.38 22.89 20.80
N ALA A 533 1.19 21.84 20.02
CA ALA A 533 0.48 20.63 20.41
C ALA A 533 1.48 19.56 20.84
N THR A 534 1.25 18.91 21.98
CA THR A 534 2.05 17.78 22.46
C THR A 534 1.13 16.63 22.83
N TYR A 535 1.42 15.43 22.34
CA TYR A 535 0.53 14.27 22.52
C TYR A 535 1.26 12.94 22.28
N THR A 536 0.65 11.83 22.68
CA THR A 536 1.00 10.47 22.26
C THR A 536 -0.12 9.91 21.38
N HIS A 537 0.16 8.85 20.62
CA HIS A 537 -0.78 8.30 19.63
C HIS A 537 -0.80 6.77 19.67
N PHE A 538 -1.85 6.17 19.10
CA PHE A 538 -1.91 4.73 18.86
C PHE A 538 -1.36 4.41 17.48
N SER A 539 -0.22 3.72 17.43
CA SER A 539 0.36 3.21 16.18
C SER A 539 -0.49 2.11 15.55
N VAL A 540 -1.23 1.37 16.37
CA VAL A 540 -2.30 0.45 15.96
C VAL A 540 -3.46 0.66 16.91
N LYS A 541 -4.67 0.95 16.41
CA LYS A 541 -5.85 1.20 17.24
C LYS A 541 -6.92 0.16 16.96
N ASP A 542 -7.51 -0.36 18.04
CA ASP A 542 -8.68 -1.25 18.04
C ASP A 542 -8.61 -2.43 17.02
N SER A 543 -7.41 -3.01 16.81
CA SER A 543 -7.22 -4.14 15.88
C SER A 543 -7.85 -5.44 16.41
N GLU A 544 -8.61 -6.12 15.56
CA GLU A 544 -9.27 -7.41 15.86
C GLU A 544 -8.44 -8.63 15.41
N ARG A 545 -7.22 -8.41 14.92
CA ARG A 545 -6.33 -9.46 14.38
C ARG A 545 -5.63 -10.23 15.51
N LEU A 546 -6.18 -11.39 15.85
CA LEU A 546 -5.88 -12.15 17.07
C LEU A 546 -5.42 -13.60 16.79
N ASP A 547 -5.02 -13.94 15.57
CA ASP A 547 -4.47 -15.25 15.19
C ASP A 547 -3.15 -15.13 14.40
N ASN A 548 -2.30 -14.18 14.78
CA ASN A 548 -1.02 -13.87 14.10
C ASN A 548 -1.17 -13.52 12.61
N GLU A 549 -2.18 -12.70 12.28
CA GLU A 549 -2.40 -12.24 10.92
C GLU A 549 -1.29 -11.27 10.47
N GLU A 550 -0.85 -11.43 9.21
CA GLU A 550 0.20 -10.62 8.58
C GLU A 550 -0.22 -9.19 8.22
N SER A 551 -1.52 -8.93 8.28
CA SER A 551 -2.11 -7.72 7.74
C SER A 551 -1.95 -6.50 8.66
N ASN A 552 -1.42 -6.63 9.89
CA ASN A 552 -1.16 -5.45 10.73
C ASN A 552 -0.23 -4.44 10.04
N PRO A 553 -0.54 -3.13 10.12
CA PRO A 553 0.30 -2.09 9.55
C PRO A 553 1.66 -2.04 10.26
N VAL A 554 2.67 -1.55 9.54
CA VAL A 554 4.01 -1.35 10.07
C VAL A 554 4.10 0.02 10.74
N PHE A 555 4.61 0.08 11.97
CA PHE A 555 4.83 1.31 12.73
C PHE A 555 6.25 1.34 13.29
N ASP A 556 6.94 2.49 13.22
CA ASP A 556 8.33 2.66 13.69
C ASP A 556 9.31 1.56 13.19
N GLY A 557 9.06 1.05 11.99
CA GLY A 557 9.81 -0.05 11.39
C GLY A 557 9.55 -1.43 12.01
N MET A 558 8.47 -1.57 12.77
CA MET A 558 8.06 -2.79 13.48
C MET A 558 6.67 -3.24 13.04
N LYS A 559 6.39 -4.54 13.18
CA LYS A 559 5.06 -5.12 13.02
C LYS A 559 4.72 -5.95 14.25
N ILE A 560 3.48 -5.86 14.71
CA ILE A 560 2.96 -6.64 15.85
C ILE A 560 2.13 -7.83 15.37
N TYR A 561 2.31 -8.96 16.05
CA TYR A 561 1.47 -10.15 15.94
C TYR A 561 0.90 -10.50 17.29
N VAL A 562 -0.41 -10.73 17.32
CA VAL A 562 -1.14 -11.07 18.52
C VAL A 562 -1.89 -12.37 18.27
N LYS A 563 -1.79 -13.30 19.22
CA LYS A 563 -2.54 -14.55 19.20
C LYS A 563 -3.32 -14.73 20.49
N ASP A 564 -4.63 -14.63 20.39
CA ASP A 564 -5.54 -14.89 21.49
C ASP A 564 -5.70 -16.40 21.72
N GLN A 565 -6.15 -16.77 22.92
CA GLN A 565 -6.39 -18.16 23.29
C GLN A 565 -7.74 -18.30 23.97
N SER A 566 -8.56 -19.25 23.50
CA SER A 566 -9.80 -19.60 24.19
C SER A 566 -9.51 -20.10 25.61
N LEU A 567 -10.49 -19.88 26.51
CA LEU A 567 -10.41 -20.36 27.89
C LEU A 567 -10.58 -21.88 27.96
N GLU A 568 -9.49 -22.62 28.10
CA GLU A 568 -9.45 -24.09 28.11
C GLU A 568 -8.40 -24.63 29.10
N ILE A 569 -8.32 -25.96 29.27
CA ILE A 569 -7.23 -26.59 30.03
C ILE A 569 -5.99 -26.67 29.12
N ASP A 570 -4.86 -26.17 29.61
CA ASP A 570 -3.56 -26.36 28.95
C ASP A 570 -3.02 -27.75 29.31
N ASP A 571 -3.33 -28.75 28.48
CA ASP A 571 -2.88 -30.13 28.66
C ASP A 571 -1.35 -30.28 28.60
N THR A 572 -0.63 -29.34 28.01
CA THR A 572 0.84 -29.40 27.90
C THR A 572 1.53 -29.02 29.22
N LYS A 573 0.88 -28.15 30.01
CA LYS A 573 1.35 -27.70 31.33
C LYS A 573 0.65 -28.41 32.49
N THR A 574 -0.53 -28.97 32.27
CA THR A 574 -1.28 -29.72 33.29
C THR A 574 -0.63 -31.08 33.54
N ARG A 575 0.12 -31.20 34.64
CA ARG A 575 0.89 -32.41 34.97
C ARG A 575 1.30 -32.46 36.44
N TRP A 576 1.80 -33.62 36.86
CA TRP A 576 2.53 -33.76 38.11
C TRP A 576 3.85 -33.00 38.09
N ASN A 577 4.28 -32.51 39.25
CA ASN A 577 5.62 -31.93 39.41
C ASN A 577 6.72 -32.96 39.07
N THR A 578 7.86 -32.46 38.57
CA THR A 578 8.93 -33.26 37.93
C THR A 578 9.47 -34.42 38.78
N TYR A 579 9.40 -34.32 40.11
CA TYR A 579 9.96 -35.30 41.04
C TYR A 579 8.89 -36.16 41.71
N SER A 580 7.64 -36.11 41.26
CA SER A 580 6.58 -36.95 41.81
C SER A 580 6.83 -38.43 41.50
N PRO A 581 6.85 -39.32 42.51
CA PRO A 581 6.97 -40.77 42.29
C PRO A 581 5.63 -41.42 41.92
N THR A 582 4.52 -40.67 41.93
CA THR A 582 3.19 -41.19 41.57
C THR A 582 3.13 -41.58 40.10
N ASN A 583 2.30 -42.59 39.80
CA ASN A 583 2.01 -43.00 38.42
C ASN A 583 0.52 -42.84 38.07
N TYR A 584 -0.19 -42.02 38.82
CA TYR A 584 -1.59 -41.69 38.56
C TYR A 584 -1.68 -40.66 37.44
N SER A 585 -2.76 -40.67 36.66
CA SER A 585 -3.04 -39.64 35.66
C SER A 585 -4.21 -38.78 36.11
N GLY A 586 -4.12 -37.45 35.94
CA GLY A 586 -5.26 -36.57 36.13
C GLY A 586 -6.04 -36.39 34.82
N VAL A 587 -7.35 -36.23 34.96
CA VAL A 587 -8.26 -35.77 33.90
C VAL A 587 -8.92 -34.52 34.43
N VAL A 588 -8.81 -33.43 33.67
CA VAL A 588 -9.41 -32.15 34.01
C VAL A 588 -10.34 -31.73 32.88
N GLY A 589 -11.47 -31.12 33.21
CA GLY A 589 -12.38 -30.54 32.24
C GLY A 589 -13.48 -29.73 32.91
N VAL A 590 -14.30 -29.04 32.13
CA VAL A 590 -15.45 -28.31 32.67
C VAL A 590 -16.43 -29.30 33.30
N TYR A 591 -16.95 -28.97 34.48
CA TYR A 591 -17.89 -29.84 35.17
C TYR A 591 -19.20 -29.99 34.38
N SER A 592 -19.49 -31.21 33.93
CA SER A 592 -20.60 -31.48 33.00
C SER A 592 -22.01 -31.17 33.52
N GLN A 593 -22.21 -31.04 34.84
CA GLN A 593 -23.52 -30.74 35.45
C GLN A 593 -23.64 -29.24 35.78
N GLY A 594 -23.47 -28.40 34.75
CA GLY A 594 -23.66 -26.95 34.85
C GLY A 594 -22.43 -26.14 35.29
N GLY A 595 -21.23 -26.68 35.10
CA GLY A 595 -19.99 -25.95 35.33
C GLY A 595 -19.67 -24.96 34.22
N ASN A 596 -19.03 -23.85 34.58
CA ASN A 596 -18.48 -22.88 33.64
C ASN A 596 -16.95 -22.84 33.79
N ALA A 597 -16.23 -22.76 32.66
CA ALA A 597 -14.79 -22.58 32.69
C ALA A 597 -14.43 -21.30 33.48
N TYR A 598 -13.37 -21.35 34.27
CA TYR A 598 -12.91 -20.21 35.06
C TYR A 598 -11.41 -19.96 34.84
N PRO A 599 -10.99 -18.72 34.57
CA PRO A 599 -9.63 -18.40 34.15
C PRO A 599 -8.65 -18.40 35.32
N ALA A 600 -8.28 -19.59 35.80
CA ALA A 600 -7.31 -19.72 36.87
C ALA A 600 -6.50 -21.01 36.80
N ASP A 601 -5.28 -20.94 37.32
CA ASP A 601 -4.43 -22.12 37.52
C ASP A 601 -4.60 -22.65 38.93
N TYR A 602 -4.44 -23.96 39.10
CA TYR A 602 -4.62 -24.62 40.38
C TYR A 602 -3.49 -25.60 40.70
N GLU A 603 -3.15 -25.71 41.98
CA GLU A 603 -2.27 -26.74 42.51
C GLU A 603 -3.04 -27.66 43.45
N VAL A 604 -3.11 -28.94 43.13
CA VAL A 604 -3.59 -29.98 44.04
C VAL A 604 -2.37 -30.54 44.79
N ARG A 605 -2.22 -30.17 46.06
CA ARG A 605 -1.06 -30.52 46.89
C ARG A 605 -1.40 -31.69 47.79
N PHE A 606 -0.77 -32.83 47.57
CA PHE A 606 -1.05 -34.08 48.28
C PHE A 606 -0.21 -34.25 49.56
N SER A 607 -0.76 -35.03 50.49
CA SER A 607 -0.12 -35.47 51.72
C SER A 607 -0.37 -36.96 51.97
N SER A 608 0.50 -37.58 52.76
CA SER A 608 0.33 -38.95 53.27
C SER A 608 -0.79 -39.10 54.32
N SER A 609 -1.36 -37.98 54.78
CA SER A 609 -2.45 -37.94 55.77
C SER A 609 -3.61 -37.07 55.31
N ILE A 610 -4.77 -37.17 55.96
CA ILE A 610 -5.91 -36.28 55.70
C ILE A 610 -5.54 -34.88 56.16
N VAL A 611 -5.58 -33.93 55.23
CA VAL A 611 -5.17 -32.53 55.44
C VAL A 611 -6.29 -31.54 55.18
N ASP A 612 -7.35 -31.95 54.49
CA ASP A 612 -8.48 -31.07 54.19
C ASP A 612 -9.83 -31.81 54.20
N THR A 613 -10.91 -31.04 54.05
CA THR A 613 -12.27 -31.55 53.97
C THR A 613 -13.04 -30.83 52.87
N GLY A 614 -13.63 -31.60 51.95
CA GLY A 614 -14.50 -31.10 50.91
C GLY A 614 -15.65 -30.29 51.49
N SER A 615 -15.94 -29.15 50.87
CA SER A 615 -16.88 -28.17 51.41
C SER A 615 -18.33 -28.69 51.38
N PHE A 616 -18.64 -29.65 50.52
CA PHE A 616 -19.92 -30.34 50.47
C PHE A 616 -19.82 -31.74 51.09
N ALA A 617 -20.83 -32.14 51.88
CA ALA A 617 -20.94 -33.43 52.57
C ALA A 617 -19.79 -33.80 53.55
N GLY A 618 -18.78 -32.95 53.72
CA GLY A 618 -17.72 -33.14 54.72
C GLY A 618 -16.77 -34.29 54.41
N ILE A 619 -16.53 -34.59 53.13
CA ILE A 619 -15.64 -35.68 52.71
C ILE A 619 -14.18 -35.33 52.99
N LEU A 620 -13.48 -36.20 53.71
CA LEU A 620 -12.07 -36.03 54.08
C LEU A 620 -11.14 -36.28 52.89
N THR A 621 -10.16 -35.41 52.66
CA THR A 621 -9.22 -35.51 51.53
C THR A 621 -7.75 -35.48 51.98
N PRO A 622 -6.87 -36.26 51.31
CA PRO A 622 -5.42 -36.22 51.54
C PRO A 622 -4.74 -35.12 50.71
N PHE A 623 -5.46 -34.09 50.31
CA PHE A 623 -4.93 -32.98 49.53
C PHE A 623 -5.64 -31.68 49.87
N GLU A 624 -4.94 -30.57 49.64
CA GLU A 624 -5.47 -29.21 49.60
C GLU A 624 -5.36 -28.69 48.17
N ILE A 625 -6.31 -27.85 47.75
CA ILE A 625 -6.28 -27.21 46.44
C ILE A 625 -6.03 -25.72 46.64
N TYR A 626 -5.09 -25.17 45.89
CA TYR A 626 -4.80 -23.74 45.88
C TYR A 626 -5.04 -23.19 44.48
N LYS A 627 -5.67 -22.03 44.39
CA LYS A 627 -5.65 -21.21 43.18
C LYS A 627 -4.31 -20.49 43.15
N THR A 628 -3.56 -20.66 42.06
CA THR A 628 -2.15 -20.26 41.93
C THR A 628 -1.87 -19.55 40.61
N THR A 629 -2.89 -18.91 40.04
CA THR A 629 -2.75 -18.10 38.82
C THR A 629 -1.62 -17.10 39.00
N MET A 630 -0.72 -17.03 38.01
CA MET A 630 0.38 -16.08 38.00
C MET A 630 -0.16 -14.65 38.12
N GLY A 631 0.50 -13.80 38.93
CA GLY A 631 0.03 -12.44 39.23
C GLY A 631 -0.98 -12.34 40.38
N MET A 632 -1.59 -13.45 40.81
CA MET A 632 -2.51 -13.48 41.96
C MET A 632 -1.82 -14.02 43.23
N ILE A 633 -2.30 -13.58 44.40
CA ILE A 633 -1.86 -14.17 45.67
C ILE A 633 -2.47 -15.57 45.79
N PRO A 634 -1.66 -16.63 46.01
CA PRO A 634 -2.21 -17.97 46.15
C PRO A 634 -3.23 -18.07 47.28
N GLU A 635 -4.42 -18.55 46.96
CA GLU A 635 -5.52 -18.72 47.91
C GLU A 635 -6.00 -20.16 47.94
N LYS A 636 -6.54 -20.58 49.09
CA LYS A 636 -7.08 -21.94 49.22
C LYS A 636 -8.40 -22.03 48.46
N GLN A 637 -8.45 -22.95 47.49
CA GLN A 637 -9.58 -23.13 46.59
C GLN A 637 -10.67 -23.98 47.24
N ARG A 638 -11.92 -23.56 47.09
CA ARG A 638 -13.08 -24.34 47.50
C ARG A 638 -13.35 -25.47 46.51
N PHE A 639 -13.59 -26.66 47.03
CA PHE A 639 -13.97 -27.82 46.23
C PHE A 639 -15.02 -28.70 46.93
N ALA A 640 -15.72 -29.53 46.16
CA ALA A 640 -16.56 -30.62 46.64
C ALA A 640 -16.11 -31.95 46.06
N ILE A 641 -16.38 -33.03 46.78
CA ILE A 641 -16.18 -34.39 46.27
C ILE A 641 -17.53 -34.96 45.89
N ILE A 642 -17.69 -35.28 44.60
CA ILE A 642 -18.87 -35.98 44.09
C ILE A 642 -18.57 -37.47 44.07
N LYS A 643 -19.20 -38.18 45.01
CA LYS A 643 -19.06 -39.62 45.17
C LYS A 643 -19.56 -40.39 43.95
N LYS A 644 -18.79 -41.39 43.53
CA LYS A 644 -19.17 -42.31 42.43
C LYS A 644 -19.13 -43.78 42.88
N PRO A 645 -19.89 -44.67 42.23
CA PRO A 645 -19.81 -46.11 42.47
C PRO A 645 -18.36 -46.62 42.32
N PRO A 646 -17.90 -47.58 43.15
CA PRO A 646 -18.68 -48.37 44.09
C PRO A 646 -18.75 -47.81 45.53
N ASN A 647 -18.03 -46.73 45.86
CA ASN A 647 -17.77 -46.29 47.23
C ASN A 647 -18.60 -45.06 47.63
N GLU A 648 -19.90 -45.03 47.31
CA GLU A 648 -20.74 -43.83 47.56
C GLU A 648 -21.02 -43.52 49.05
N SER A 649 -20.55 -44.35 49.98
CA SER A 649 -20.93 -44.31 51.40
C SER A 649 -19.77 -44.13 52.38
N ASN A 650 -18.54 -43.94 51.92
CA ASN A 650 -17.40 -43.63 52.80
C ASN A 650 -17.18 -42.12 52.92
N ASP A 651 -16.59 -41.71 54.05
CA ASP A 651 -16.35 -40.29 54.36
C ASP A 651 -14.98 -39.79 53.87
N THR A 652 -14.30 -40.52 52.97
CA THR A 652 -12.94 -40.23 52.47
C THR A 652 -12.91 -40.24 50.95
N TRP A 653 -12.19 -39.32 50.30
CA TRP A 653 -12.04 -39.30 48.84
C TRP A 653 -11.43 -40.59 48.27
N ASP A 654 -11.97 -41.05 47.13
CA ASP A 654 -11.44 -42.16 46.33
C ASP A 654 -11.10 -41.69 44.91
N THR A 655 -10.20 -42.40 44.23
CA THR A 655 -9.80 -42.11 42.83
C THR A 655 -10.94 -42.17 41.81
N HIS A 656 -12.08 -42.78 42.15
CA HIS A 656 -13.25 -42.82 41.27
C HIS A 656 -14.12 -41.56 41.37
N ASP A 657 -13.94 -40.78 42.45
CA ASP A 657 -14.71 -39.58 42.73
C ASP A 657 -14.26 -38.40 41.86
N GLU A 658 -15.20 -37.50 41.59
CA GLU A 658 -14.92 -36.25 40.89
C GLU A 658 -14.70 -35.14 41.92
N ILE A 659 -13.59 -34.42 41.78
CA ILE A 659 -13.30 -33.22 42.55
C ILE A 659 -13.84 -32.05 41.74
N VAL A 660 -14.81 -31.32 42.27
CA VAL A 660 -15.43 -30.17 41.58
C VAL A 660 -15.02 -28.89 42.27
N LEU A 661 -14.46 -27.94 41.53
CA LEU A 661 -14.07 -26.63 42.01
C LEU A 661 -15.27 -25.67 41.94
N PHE A 662 -15.29 -24.67 42.84
CA PHE A 662 -16.38 -23.68 42.92
C PHE A 662 -15.85 -22.27 43.08
N GLU A 663 -16.50 -21.32 42.43
CA GLU A 663 -16.18 -19.89 42.55
C GLU A 663 -17.29 -19.12 43.26
N GLY A 664 -16.92 -18.00 43.89
CA GLY A 664 -17.85 -17.13 44.63
C GLY A 664 -18.38 -17.69 45.97
N GLU A 665 -19.38 -17.03 46.54
CA GLU A 665 -19.99 -17.43 47.81
C GLU A 665 -21.07 -18.51 47.62
N GLY A 666 -20.68 -19.77 47.73
CA GLY A 666 -21.63 -20.90 47.86
C GLY A 666 -21.21 -22.12 47.04
N PHE A 667 -22.20 -22.89 46.58
CA PHE A 667 -22.05 -24.01 45.64
C PHE A 667 -22.79 -23.76 44.31
N GLY A 668 -23.19 -22.51 44.04
CA GLY A 668 -23.99 -22.14 42.88
C GLY A 668 -23.20 -22.01 41.58
N SER A 669 -21.88 -21.95 41.65
CA SER A 669 -21.00 -21.72 40.49
C SER A 669 -19.89 -22.77 40.42
N PRO A 670 -20.22 -24.03 40.06
CA PRO A 670 -19.19 -25.03 39.79
C PRO A 670 -18.36 -24.63 38.57
N THR A 671 -17.08 -25.00 38.56
CA THR A 671 -16.17 -24.69 37.47
C THR A 671 -15.54 -25.93 36.87
N TRP A 672 -14.30 -26.22 37.25
CA TRP A 672 -13.53 -27.35 36.76
C TRP A 672 -13.81 -28.61 37.56
N MET A 673 -13.71 -29.75 36.89
CA MET A 673 -13.71 -31.09 37.47
C MET A 673 -12.34 -31.70 37.30
N ILE A 674 -11.79 -32.25 38.37
CA ILE A 674 -10.53 -32.99 38.40
C ILE A 674 -10.82 -34.42 38.84
N LYS A 675 -10.29 -35.39 38.12
CA LYS A 675 -10.37 -36.81 38.45
C LYS A 675 -9.02 -37.48 38.30
N PHE A 676 -8.62 -38.27 39.29
CA PHE A 676 -7.35 -39.01 39.25
C PHE A 676 -7.60 -40.49 38.96
N LEU A 677 -6.98 -41.01 37.89
CA LEU A 677 -7.10 -42.41 37.48
C LEU A 677 -5.86 -43.19 37.91
N MET A 678 -6.09 -44.42 38.38
CA MET A 678 -5.01 -45.38 38.64
C MET A 678 -4.40 -45.85 37.30
N PRO A 679 -3.11 -46.24 37.29
CA PRO A 679 -2.50 -46.80 36.09
C PRO A 679 -3.20 -48.10 35.66
N SER A 680 -3.40 -48.28 34.35
CA SER A 680 -4.02 -49.48 33.78
C SER A 680 -3.13 -50.72 33.85
N GLU A 681 -1.80 -50.53 33.97
CA GLU A 681 -0.80 -51.57 34.09
C GLU A 681 0.24 -51.24 35.18
N GLY A 682 0.78 -52.27 35.85
CA GLY A 682 1.79 -52.10 36.90
C GLY A 682 1.23 -51.94 38.32
N THR A 683 2.11 -51.59 39.26
CA THR A 683 1.73 -51.32 40.66
C THR A 683 1.39 -49.84 40.83
N ALA A 684 0.18 -49.55 41.29
CA ALA A 684 -0.27 -48.20 41.60
C ALA A 684 0.57 -47.59 42.73
N ILE A 685 1.16 -46.42 42.49
CA ILE A 685 1.90 -45.62 43.48
C ILE A 685 1.02 -44.40 43.79
N PRO A 686 0.32 -44.36 44.93
CA PRO A 686 -0.55 -43.24 45.26
C PRO A 686 0.28 -41.97 45.55
N PRO A 687 -0.25 -40.78 45.22
CA PRO A 687 0.40 -39.53 45.57
C PRO A 687 0.47 -39.35 47.10
N GLY A 688 1.55 -38.75 47.58
CA GLY A 688 1.84 -38.52 48.99
C GLY A 688 2.51 -37.16 49.24
N ASP A 689 3.25 -37.05 50.35
CA ASP A 689 3.84 -35.78 50.77
C ASP A 689 4.80 -35.21 49.71
N GLY A 690 4.52 -33.98 49.25
CA GLY A 690 5.33 -33.26 48.26
C GLY A 690 4.89 -33.46 46.80
N ASP A 691 3.89 -34.30 46.56
CA ASP A 691 3.29 -34.46 45.23
C ASP A 691 2.32 -33.32 44.93
N ILE A 692 2.52 -32.67 43.79
CA ILE A 692 1.67 -31.56 43.34
C ILE A 692 1.20 -31.87 41.93
N TYR A 693 -0.11 -31.90 41.73
CA TYR A 693 -0.71 -31.90 40.42
C TYR A 693 -1.07 -30.47 40.03
N TYR A 694 -0.36 -29.93 39.05
CA TYR A 694 -0.61 -28.59 38.52
C TYR A 694 -1.65 -28.66 37.41
N VAL A 695 -2.65 -27.80 37.50
CA VAL A 695 -3.70 -27.60 36.50
C VAL A 695 -3.52 -26.21 35.92
N ALA A 696 -3.19 -26.16 34.64
CA ALA A 696 -2.98 -24.92 33.90
C ALA A 696 -4.20 -24.64 33.00
N THR A 697 -4.54 -23.38 32.83
CA THR A 697 -5.56 -22.92 31.88
C THR A 697 -4.95 -22.00 30.82
N THR A 698 -5.42 -22.13 29.58
CA THR A 698 -5.29 -21.04 28.59
C THR A 698 -6.35 -20.00 28.86
N ARG A 699 -6.07 -18.72 28.61
CA ARG A 699 -6.94 -17.60 28.96
C ARG A 699 -6.88 -16.52 27.87
N PRO A 700 -8.04 -16.00 27.43
CA PRO A 700 -8.08 -14.95 26.43
C PRO A 700 -7.55 -13.64 26.98
N PHE A 701 -7.32 -12.67 26.11
CA PHE A 701 -7.01 -11.29 26.51
C PHE A 701 -8.22 -10.61 27.16
N TYR A 702 -7.97 -9.95 28.30
CA TYR A 702 -8.94 -9.15 29.07
C TYR A 702 -8.57 -7.67 29.05
N VAL A 703 -9.50 -6.80 29.45
CA VAL A 703 -9.26 -5.34 29.52
C VAL A 703 -8.14 -4.96 30.52
N GLU A 704 -7.86 -5.81 31.51
CA GLU A 704 -6.77 -5.63 32.47
C GLU A 704 -5.40 -6.05 31.92
N ASP A 705 -5.33 -6.71 30.76
CA ASP A 705 -4.06 -7.14 30.19
C ASP A 705 -3.28 -5.95 29.60
N VAL A 706 -2.02 -5.83 30.02
CA VAL A 706 -1.10 -4.79 29.53
C VAL A 706 0.24 -5.41 29.22
N PHE A 707 0.70 -5.23 27.98
CA PHE A 707 2.06 -5.59 27.58
C PHE A 707 2.86 -4.32 27.32
N THR A 708 4.15 -4.38 27.62
CA THR A 708 5.07 -3.26 27.39
C THR A 708 6.36 -3.76 26.78
N PHE A 709 6.97 -2.97 25.92
CA PHE A 709 8.29 -3.25 25.39
C PHE A 709 9.06 -1.95 25.14
N VAL A 710 10.38 -2.07 25.10
CA VAL A 710 11.30 -0.96 24.90
C VAL A 710 12.26 -1.30 23.78
N THR A 711 12.57 -0.32 22.95
CA THR A 711 13.41 -0.47 21.76
C THR A 711 14.81 0.13 21.94
N THR A 712 15.73 -0.31 21.11
CA THR A 712 17.10 0.19 21.00
C THR A 712 17.40 0.43 19.53
N ALA A 713 17.79 1.65 19.17
CA ALA A 713 18.05 2.05 17.79
C ALA A 713 19.26 1.32 17.18
N SER A 714 19.30 1.33 15.84
CA SER A 714 20.47 0.92 15.06
C SER A 714 21.70 1.75 15.44
N ARG A 715 22.86 1.11 15.54
CA ARG A 715 24.13 1.78 15.92
C ARG A 715 25.35 1.10 15.31
N ILE A 716 26.50 1.78 15.36
CA ILE A 716 27.81 1.15 15.11
C ILE A 716 28.35 0.57 16.42
N ASP A 717 28.58 -0.73 16.43
CA ASP A 717 29.34 -1.44 17.45
C ASP A 717 30.82 -1.50 17.06
N GLU A 718 31.68 -0.91 17.90
CA GLU A 718 33.11 -0.79 17.60
C GLU A 718 33.85 -2.13 17.58
N GLU A 719 33.44 -3.12 18.41
CA GLU A 719 34.07 -4.43 18.45
C GLU A 719 33.72 -5.23 17.19
N LEU A 720 32.45 -5.20 16.80
CA LEU A 720 31.99 -5.77 15.53
C LEU A 720 32.68 -5.08 14.35
N GLY A 721 32.77 -3.74 14.37
CA GLY A 721 33.39 -2.93 13.32
C GLY A 721 34.85 -3.32 13.04
N ARG A 722 35.64 -3.57 14.09
CA ARG A 722 37.03 -4.09 13.96
C ARG A 722 37.08 -5.44 13.26
N SER A 723 36.13 -6.32 13.55
CA SER A 723 36.07 -7.66 12.95
C SER A 723 35.56 -7.65 11.51
N ASP A 724 34.68 -6.71 11.17
CA ASP A 724 34.08 -6.58 9.84
C ASP A 724 35.02 -5.97 8.78
N LEU A 725 36.10 -5.28 9.18
CA LEU A 725 37.09 -4.72 8.24
C LEU A 725 37.64 -5.76 7.25
N ASP A 726 37.68 -7.04 7.64
CA ASP A 726 38.14 -8.10 6.77
C ASP A 726 37.20 -8.42 5.60
N ARG A 727 35.93 -8.03 5.69
CA ARG A 727 34.89 -8.22 4.67
C ARG A 727 34.92 -7.15 3.58
N ILE A 728 35.70 -6.08 3.76
CA ILE A 728 35.84 -5.02 2.75
C ILE A 728 36.32 -5.65 1.44
N SER A 729 35.55 -5.41 0.38
CA SER A 729 35.78 -6.01 -0.93
C SER A 729 35.46 -5.03 -2.05
N VAL A 730 35.99 -5.31 -3.25
CA VAL A 730 35.70 -4.55 -4.47
C VAL A 730 34.79 -5.39 -5.36
N VAL A 731 33.72 -4.79 -5.88
CA VAL A 731 32.74 -5.45 -6.75
C VAL A 731 32.46 -4.59 -8.01
N PRO A 732 32.53 -5.17 -9.22
CA PRO A 732 33.02 -6.51 -9.54
C PRO A 732 34.54 -6.63 -9.38
N ASN A 733 35.02 -7.83 -9.03
CA ASN A 733 36.44 -8.14 -9.00
C ASN A 733 36.69 -9.56 -9.55
N PRO A 734 37.25 -9.71 -10.78
CA PRO A 734 37.75 -8.64 -11.64
C PRO A 734 36.64 -7.80 -12.27
N TYR A 735 36.92 -6.53 -12.55
CA TYR A 735 36.15 -5.73 -13.50
C TYR A 735 36.49 -6.17 -14.92
N VAL A 736 35.48 -6.56 -15.72
CA VAL A 736 35.69 -7.13 -17.07
C VAL A 736 34.85 -6.39 -18.09
N VAL A 737 35.46 -5.43 -18.80
CA VAL A 737 34.87 -4.59 -19.86
C VAL A 737 33.72 -3.69 -19.40
N MET A 738 32.73 -4.24 -18.71
CA MET A 738 31.51 -3.61 -18.22
C MET A 738 31.15 -4.13 -16.82
N ASN A 739 30.30 -3.37 -16.13
CA ASN A 739 29.62 -3.77 -14.89
C ASN A 739 28.11 -3.67 -15.12
N VAL A 740 27.33 -4.62 -14.59
CA VAL A 740 25.86 -4.61 -14.73
C VAL A 740 25.21 -3.36 -14.12
N LEU A 741 25.91 -2.73 -13.18
CA LEU A 741 25.51 -1.50 -12.49
C LEU A 741 25.81 -0.21 -13.29
N GLU A 742 26.48 -0.32 -14.43
CA GLU A 742 26.71 0.81 -15.34
C GLU A 742 25.41 1.10 -16.09
N GLN A 743 24.70 2.16 -15.67
CA GLN A 743 23.47 2.59 -16.32
C GLN A 743 23.76 3.07 -17.74
N LEU A 744 22.97 2.56 -18.69
CA LEU A 744 22.92 3.12 -20.04
C LEU A 744 22.38 4.55 -19.96
N ASP A 745 22.98 5.44 -20.75
CA ASP A 745 22.42 6.77 -20.95
C ASP A 745 21.05 6.61 -21.64
N ARG A 746 20.02 7.15 -20.99
CA ARG A 746 18.61 7.03 -21.39
C ARG A 746 18.29 7.85 -22.65
N GLN A 747 19.05 8.91 -22.92
CA GLN A 747 18.90 9.74 -24.12
C GLN A 747 19.80 9.27 -25.25
N ASN A 748 20.95 8.67 -24.92
CA ASN A 748 21.87 8.12 -25.89
C ASN A 748 22.20 6.66 -25.55
N PRO A 749 21.42 5.68 -26.02
CA PRO A 749 21.64 4.25 -25.74
C PRO A 749 23.02 3.71 -26.19
N ARG A 750 23.81 4.51 -26.93
CA ARG A 750 25.19 4.20 -27.32
C ARG A 750 26.21 4.62 -26.26
N ASP A 751 25.89 5.57 -25.40
CA ASP A 751 26.70 5.94 -24.24
C ASP A 751 26.34 5.04 -23.05
N ARG A 752 27.36 4.39 -22.50
CA ARG A 752 27.19 3.30 -21.51
C ARG A 752 27.38 3.79 -20.08
N GLY A 753 27.30 5.11 -19.89
CA GLY A 753 27.60 5.76 -18.63
C GLY A 753 29.07 5.63 -18.22
N PRO A 754 29.45 6.27 -17.10
CA PRO A 754 30.79 6.18 -16.55
C PRO A 754 31.06 4.77 -15.98
N ARG A 755 32.26 4.24 -16.24
CA ARG A 755 32.66 2.93 -15.71
C ARG A 755 32.76 2.95 -14.19
N ARG A 756 32.31 1.90 -13.49
CA ARG A 756 32.31 1.90 -12.02
C ARG A 756 32.70 0.57 -11.39
N VAL A 757 33.49 0.65 -10.32
CA VAL A 757 33.65 -0.40 -9.30
C VAL A 757 33.22 0.12 -7.95
N TYR A 758 32.84 -0.78 -7.05
CA TYR A 758 32.35 -0.42 -5.73
C TYR A 758 33.19 -1.07 -4.64
N PHE A 759 33.51 -0.31 -3.60
CA PHE A 759 34.01 -0.80 -2.33
C PHE A 759 32.80 -1.06 -1.42
N ASN A 760 32.67 -2.28 -0.91
CA ASN A 760 31.54 -2.70 -0.07
C ASN A 760 32.00 -3.05 1.35
N HIS A 761 31.09 -2.98 2.33
CA HIS A 761 31.31 -3.22 3.77
C HIS A 761 32.30 -2.23 4.39
N LEU A 762 32.33 -0.99 3.89
CA LEU A 762 33.14 0.08 4.46
C LEU A 762 32.57 0.52 5.82
N PRO A 763 33.43 0.97 6.75
CA PRO A 763 32.98 1.74 7.91
C PRO A 763 32.31 3.06 7.47
N SER A 764 31.42 3.61 8.31
CA SER A 764 30.68 4.85 8.00
C SER A 764 31.57 6.06 7.72
N GLU A 765 32.82 6.05 8.21
CA GLU A 765 33.84 7.03 7.89
C GLU A 765 35.19 6.35 7.63
N CYS A 766 35.76 6.52 6.44
CA CYS A 766 37.10 6.04 6.12
C CYS A 766 37.74 6.75 4.92
N THR A 767 39.06 6.59 4.77
CA THR A 767 39.81 7.00 3.57
C THR A 767 40.21 5.78 2.76
N ILE A 768 39.87 5.76 1.46
CA ILE A 768 40.23 4.69 0.52
C ILE A 768 41.34 5.20 -0.39
N ARG A 769 42.50 4.55 -0.36
CA ARG A 769 43.65 4.88 -1.20
C ARG A 769 43.91 3.77 -2.19
N ILE A 770 43.98 4.11 -3.47
CA ILE A 770 44.13 3.15 -4.57
C ILE A 770 45.52 3.30 -5.16
N TYR A 771 46.24 2.18 -5.30
CA TYR A 771 47.63 2.15 -5.77
C TYR A 771 47.82 1.18 -6.93
N THR A 772 48.82 1.46 -7.76
CA THR A 772 49.38 0.47 -8.69
C THR A 772 50.17 -0.61 -7.94
N MET A 773 50.48 -1.74 -8.58
CA MET A 773 51.34 -2.78 -7.99
C MET A 773 52.77 -2.30 -7.67
N SER A 774 53.23 -1.20 -8.26
CA SER A 774 54.52 -0.56 -7.93
C SER A 774 54.43 0.42 -6.77
N GLY A 775 53.24 0.65 -6.20
CA GLY A 775 53.00 1.52 -5.05
C GLY A 775 52.76 3.00 -5.39
N GLU A 776 52.47 3.33 -6.65
CA GLU A 776 52.11 4.70 -7.04
C GLU A 776 50.63 4.96 -6.72
N LEU A 777 50.34 6.10 -6.08
CA LEU A 777 48.97 6.49 -5.74
C LEU A 777 48.21 6.88 -7.02
N VAL A 778 47.09 6.21 -7.27
CA VAL A 778 46.21 6.42 -8.42
C VAL A 778 45.12 7.42 -8.07
N ASN A 779 44.40 7.17 -6.96
CA ASN A 779 43.29 7.99 -6.49
C ASN A 779 43.12 7.86 -4.97
N MET A 780 42.48 8.84 -4.35
CA MET A 780 42.09 8.86 -2.94
C MET A 780 40.62 9.28 -2.82
N LEU A 781 39.81 8.43 -2.18
CA LEU A 781 38.39 8.67 -1.93
C LEU A 781 38.17 8.88 -0.43
N THR A 782 37.30 9.82 -0.08
CA THR A 782 36.83 10.02 1.30
C THR A 782 35.40 9.51 1.35
N HIS A 783 35.14 8.54 2.23
CA HIS A 783 33.82 7.96 2.41
C HIS A 783 33.24 8.43 3.74
N GLN A 784 32.06 9.04 3.69
CA GLN A 784 31.26 9.45 4.84
C GLN A 784 29.80 9.18 4.52
N SER A 785 29.16 8.31 5.29
CA SER A 785 27.83 7.80 5.00
C SER A 785 27.00 7.54 6.26
N THR A 786 25.73 7.18 6.07
CA THR A 786 24.86 6.67 7.13
C THR A 786 25.27 5.24 7.51
N ILE A 787 24.83 4.79 8.68
CA ILE A 787 25.24 3.48 9.24
C ILE A 787 24.73 2.28 8.43
N ASP A 788 23.68 2.47 7.63
CA ASP A 788 23.12 1.48 6.70
C ASP A 788 23.80 1.49 5.31
N ASP A 789 24.81 2.34 5.10
CA ASP A 789 25.51 2.47 3.82
C ASP A 789 27.02 2.29 3.96
N GLY A 790 27.47 1.05 3.81
CA GLY A 790 28.89 0.69 3.78
C GLY A 790 29.48 0.67 2.38
N LYS A 791 29.01 1.52 1.47
CA LYS A 791 29.35 1.43 0.04
C LYS A 791 29.90 2.74 -0.53
N GLU A 792 30.98 2.62 -1.30
CA GLU A 792 31.56 3.75 -2.04
C GLU A 792 31.89 3.35 -3.48
N TYR A 793 31.66 4.24 -4.46
CA TYR A 793 31.97 3.96 -5.85
C TYR A 793 33.24 4.66 -6.33
N TRP A 794 33.91 4.03 -7.30
CA TRP A 794 35.04 4.61 -7.99
C TRP A 794 34.85 4.48 -9.50
N ASP A 795 35.05 5.59 -10.21
CA ASP A 795 34.83 5.73 -11.65
C ASP A 795 36.00 5.22 -12.53
N LEU A 796 36.95 4.50 -11.91
CA LEU A 796 38.16 3.99 -12.56
C LEU A 796 39.02 5.09 -13.20
N THR A 797 39.06 6.28 -12.58
CA THR A 797 39.93 7.39 -12.96
C THR A 797 41.02 7.71 -11.93
N THR A 798 42.13 8.29 -12.38
CA THR A 798 43.17 8.86 -11.51
C THR A 798 42.69 10.16 -10.85
N ASN A 799 43.42 10.70 -9.86
CA ASN A 799 43.18 12.04 -9.30
C ASN A 799 43.07 13.17 -10.35
N ASP A 800 43.74 13.03 -11.50
CA ASP A 800 43.69 13.99 -12.61
C ASP A 800 42.55 13.69 -13.61
N ASN A 801 41.56 12.86 -13.25
CA ASN A 801 40.43 12.39 -14.05
C ASN A 801 40.81 11.64 -15.36
N PHE A 802 42.00 11.05 -15.44
CA PHE A 802 42.37 10.17 -16.55
C PHE A 802 41.92 8.72 -16.30
N PRO A 803 41.35 8.02 -17.31
CA PRO A 803 41.02 6.61 -17.19
C PRO A 803 42.26 5.75 -16.91
N ILE A 804 42.17 4.85 -15.93
CA ILE A 804 43.29 3.96 -15.56
C ILE A 804 43.59 2.90 -16.65
N SER A 805 44.76 2.27 -16.61
CA SER A 805 45.10 1.15 -17.50
C SER A 805 44.55 -0.19 -17.00
N TYR A 806 44.47 -1.21 -17.87
CA TYR A 806 44.19 -2.58 -17.42
C TYR A 806 45.33 -3.09 -16.53
N GLY A 807 45.03 -3.90 -15.52
CA GLY A 807 46.02 -4.38 -14.57
C GLY A 807 45.46 -4.75 -13.21
N VAL A 808 46.36 -5.07 -12.28
CA VAL A 808 46.02 -5.32 -10.86
C VAL A 808 46.33 -4.05 -10.06
N TYR A 809 45.43 -3.70 -9.16
CA TYR A 809 45.54 -2.55 -8.27
C TYR A 809 45.43 -3.02 -6.82
N LEU A 810 46.05 -2.24 -5.92
CA LEU A 810 45.93 -2.41 -4.47
C LEU A 810 45.01 -1.32 -3.94
N PHE A 811 44.23 -1.64 -2.91
CA PHE A 811 43.51 -0.64 -2.15
C PHE A 811 43.91 -0.72 -0.68
N HIS A 812 43.95 0.43 -0.02
CA HIS A 812 44.16 0.59 1.42
C HIS A 812 42.99 1.39 1.97
N VAL A 813 42.23 0.79 2.89
CA VAL A 813 41.19 1.47 3.66
C VAL A 813 41.74 1.78 5.04
N ASP A 814 41.63 3.04 5.43
CA ASP A 814 42.04 3.59 6.71
C ASP A 814 40.80 4.10 7.44
N ALA A 815 40.40 3.38 8.48
CA ALA A 815 39.18 3.60 9.24
C ALA A 815 39.46 4.19 10.63
N GLY A 816 40.59 4.88 10.79
CA GLY A 816 40.97 5.52 12.05
C GLY A 816 41.08 4.51 13.20
N GLU A 817 40.26 4.69 14.24
CA GLU A 817 40.33 3.86 15.44
C GLU A 817 39.90 2.41 15.20
N LEU A 818 39.06 2.12 14.19
CA LEU A 818 38.62 0.76 13.87
C LEU A 818 39.76 -0.09 13.26
N GLY A 819 40.74 0.55 12.60
CA GLY A 819 41.91 -0.11 12.03
C GLY A 819 42.08 0.14 10.53
N GLU A 820 42.86 -0.73 9.87
CA GLU A 820 43.20 -0.59 8.46
C GLU A 820 43.04 -1.93 7.71
N LYS A 821 42.66 -1.86 6.44
CA LYS A 821 42.54 -3.01 5.54
C LYS A 821 43.30 -2.77 4.24
N ILE A 822 44.05 -3.77 3.79
CA ILE A 822 44.67 -3.76 2.46
C ILE A 822 44.10 -4.93 1.64
N GLY A 823 43.74 -4.66 0.39
CA GLY A 823 43.27 -5.66 -0.56
C GLY A 823 43.74 -5.39 -1.97
N ARG A 824 43.25 -6.20 -2.92
CA ARG A 824 43.61 -6.12 -4.34
C ARG A 824 42.42 -6.42 -5.24
N PHE A 825 42.41 -5.81 -6.41
CA PHE A 825 41.42 -6.07 -7.45
C PHE A 825 42.06 -5.96 -8.84
N ALA A 826 41.40 -6.54 -9.83
CA ALA A 826 41.89 -6.55 -11.21
C ALA A 826 40.90 -5.86 -12.16
N VAL A 827 41.43 -5.18 -13.16
CA VAL A 827 40.71 -4.49 -14.23
C VAL A 827 41.15 -5.07 -15.57
N ILE A 828 40.20 -5.67 -16.28
CA ILE A 828 40.36 -6.26 -17.62
C ILE A 828 39.55 -5.40 -18.58
N LYS A 829 40.21 -4.89 -19.63
CA LYS A 829 39.60 -4.04 -20.66
C LYS A 829 39.40 -4.77 -21.97
#